data_AF-A0A353BH65-F1
#
_entry.id   AF-A0A353BH65-F1
#
_cell.length_a   1.000
_cell.length_b   1.000
_cell.length_c   1.000
_cell.angle_alpha   90.00
_cell.angle_beta   90.00
_cell.angle_gamma   90.00
#
_symmetry.space_group_name_H-M   'P 1'
#
loop_
_entity.id
_entity.type
_entity.pdbx_description
1 polymer ?
#
loop_
_entity_poly.entity_id
_entity_poly.type
_entity_poly.pdbx_seq_one_letter_code
_entity_poly.pdbx_strand_id
1 'polypeptide(L)'
;MRLSQIYPFLSHLSLTPRQVAGYNRMISQGTAYADRLTAQERAVLIRLLREEEMLAGMAHVITEKLAAPPSGADSQPRRAGKEPAGLPSLLFAVLAPDWAGLADACLGTVHEAGLNIAYTHGFILRRGRQKLGAVLMEVEIPPSLGRKALDIARAKIQERLSRIAAEDEAKRTLQKQEARRLYAFTSVTDILRVRVSAEDLKEMMGDSGEALKFFVARQESYLNQRSPESIADQIQSNYQLKKRIRQGHSALELAVYRIPSRGNELTGLSVITSHPTVTLERILRRLEEAAPGFRRHHDYAYFTADRISVFHLEVTDRDDRPLAEADIQAIRQALASLPDVQESLGPTPGVELIRRKIVPPMLDEERDLKIPQGYIHPHAPDHFKIVIVASGPDAGFGIEVVRALSREPGFSAAKPDMPSYVRHTQDGQEHRQEISIIDLWVDRRLLFGPDQGRWSDEDIYNRVESLVRTVPGFGPKLRIFDRTSRTLRQMRLQAVSRLAESQGLDLKDLKPFFYTLGDQCLLNPKVPDTVVLSHLSLGCRAKSGAAPPHSAAVVWENLRLSEDGPESTVMAVALPCRPEPVSAVLGALGGLQVNSVCRSDLDRVAVLLLNLTEGCRPLSPERARNLAGRLEKAATSSG
;
A
#
# COMPACT_ATOMS: atom_id res chain seq x y z
N MET A 1 -0.67 47.23 27.28
CA MET A 1 -1.38 46.56 28.40
C MET A 1 -0.55 46.64 29.70
N ARG A 2 -1.16 46.88 30.86
CA ARG A 2 -0.43 47.04 32.15
C ARG A 2 -0.09 45.67 32.73
N LEU A 3 1.10 45.50 33.32
CA LEU A 3 1.52 44.21 33.91
C LEU A 3 0.55 43.72 35.00
N SER A 4 -0.05 44.65 35.75
CA SER A 4 -1.08 44.36 36.76
C SER A 4 -2.29 43.59 36.22
N GLN A 5 -2.56 43.66 34.91
CA GLN A 5 -3.65 42.95 34.25
C GLN A 5 -3.27 41.50 33.88
N ILE A 6 -1.97 41.19 33.75
CA ILE A 6 -1.45 39.85 33.39
C ILE A 6 -1.19 39.01 34.62
N TYR A 7 -0.65 39.62 35.68
CA TYR A 7 -0.20 38.93 36.89
C TYR A 7 -1.20 37.93 37.51
N PRO A 8 -2.51 38.23 37.57
CA PRO A 8 -3.47 37.28 38.13
C PRO A 8 -3.44 35.90 37.45
N PHE A 9 -3.12 35.86 36.15
CA PHE A 9 -3.06 34.64 35.34
C PHE A 9 -1.70 33.91 35.41
N LEU A 10 -0.69 34.51 36.06
CA LEU A 10 0.66 33.96 36.18
C LEU A 10 1.04 33.66 37.63
N SER A 11 0.12 33.80 38.58
CA SER A 11 0.38 33.69 40.02
C SER A 11 0.91 32.31 40.45
N HIS A 12 0.61 31.26 39.70
CA HIS A 12 1.13 29.90 39.90
C HIS A 12 2.54 29.69 39.34
N LEU A 13 3.05 30.63 38.56
CA LEU A 13 4.39 30.59 38.00
C LEU A 13 5.32 31.44 38.87
N SER A 14 6.36 30.82 39.45
CA SER A 14 7.42 31.53 40.17
C SER A 14 8.29 32.40 39.23
N LEU A 15 7.70 33.46 38.66
CA LEU A 15 8.34 34.41 37.76
C LEU A 15 8.53 35.76 38.46
N THR A 16 9.75 36.29 38.37
CA THR A 16 10.04 37.64 38.87
C THR A 16 9.39 38.70 37.98
N PRO A 17 9.09 39.91 38.51
CA PRO A 17 8.57 40.99 37.68
C PRO A 17 9.43 41.39 36.50
N ARG A 18 10.75 41.26 36.65
CA ARG A 18 11.70 41.50 35.59
C ARG A 18 11.57 40.49 34.45
N GLN A 19 11.35 39.21 34.75
CA GLN A 19 11.12 38.16 33.74
C GLN A 19 9.82 38.39 32.99
N VAL A 20 8.72 38.66 33.70
CA VAL A 20 7.41 38.94 33.08
C VAL A 20 7.50 40.16 32.15
N ALA A 21 8.17 41.23 32.58
CA ALA A 21 8.39 42.40 31.74
C ALA A 21 9.26 42.09 30.51
N GLY A 22 10.27 41.22 30.64
CA GLY A 22 11.11 40.75 29.55
C GLY A 22 10.31 40.02 28.47
N TYR A 23 9.54 38.99 28.85
CA TYR A 23 8.69 38.25 27.91
C TYR A 23 7.61 39.15 27.28
N ASN A 24 6.98 40.01 28.07
CA ASN A 24 5.94 40.92 27.56
C ASN A 24 6.51 41.91 26.53
N ARG A 25 7.76 42.36 26.71
CA ARG A 25 8.46 43.20 25.72
C ARG A 25 8.72 42.41 24.44
N MET A 26 9.18 41.17 24.54
CA MET A 26 9.44 40.29 23.39
C MET A 26 8.15 40.04 22.58
N ILE A 27 7.02 39.77 23.24
CA ILE A 27 5.71 39.64 22.58
C ILE A 27 5.34 40.95 21.87
N SER A 28 5.50 42.09 22.54
CA SER A 28 5.13 43.41 22.00
C SER A 28 6.00 43.84 20.82
N GLN A 29 7.24 43.36 20.75
CA GLN A 29 8.15 43.60 19.62
C GLN A 29 7.96 42.59 18.47
N GLY A 30 7.50 41.38 18.77
CA GLY A 30 7.35 40.30 17.80
C GLY A 30 6.08 40.38 16.95
N THR A 31 5.08 41.17 17.35
CA THR A 31 3.83 41.30 16.57
C THR A 31 3.22 42.69 16.66
N ALA A 32 2.79 43.24 15.53
CA ALA A 32 1.99 44.46 15.46
C ALA A 32 0.61 44.30 16.10
N TYR A 33 0.18 43.05 16.32
CA TYR A 33 -1.10 42.72 16.96
C TYR A 33 -1.01 42.61 18.48
N ALA A 34 0.14 42.90 19.08
CA ALA A 34 0.34 42.71 20.50
C ALA A 34 -0.71 43.47 21.33
N ASP A 35 -1.09 44.67 20.91
CA ASP A 35 -2.09 45.49 21.61
C ASP A 35 -3.53 44.97 21.50
N ARG A 36 -3.78 43.99 20.60
CA ARG A 36 -5.06 43.30 20.47
C ARG A 36 -5.15 42.01 21.27
N LEU A 37 -4.00 41.49 21.76
CA LEU A 37 -3.99 40.31 22.61
C LEU A 37 -4.60 40.62 23.97
N THR A 38 -5.50 39.75 24.41
CA THR A 38 -6.10 39.77 25.74
C THR A 38 -5.05 39.51 26.83
N ALA A 39 -5.40 39.81 28.08
CA ALA A 39 -4.55 39.53 29.22
C ALA A 39 -4.22 38.03 29.36
N GLN A 40 -5.21 37.18 29.05
CA GLN A 40 -5.08 35.74 29.10
C GLN A 40 -4.18 35.21 27.98
N GLU A 41 -4.38 35.62 26.72
CA GLU A 41 -3.49 35.22 25.61
C GLU A 41 -2.03 35.61 25.87
N ARG A 42 -1.80 36.82 26.39
CA ARG A 42 -0.44 37.25 26.77
C ARG A 42 0.12 36.41 27.91
N ALA A 43 -0.69 36.03 28.90
CA ALA A 43 -0.26 35.13 29.97
C ALA A 43 0.13 33.75 29.42
N VAL A 44 -0.67 33.18 28.50
CA VAL A 44 -0.36 31.90 27.85
C VAL A 44 0.94 31.97 27.05
N LEU A 45 1.17 33.04 26.30
CA LEU A 45 2.44 33.22 25.58
C LEU A 45 3.64 33.35 26.51
N ILE A 46 3.48 34.04 27.65
CA ILE A 46 4.53 34.14 28.67
C ILE A 46 4.84 32.77 29.26
N ARG A 47 3.84 31.91 29.47
CA ARG A 47 4.03 30.53 29.89
C ARG A 47 4.84 29.72 28.87
N LEU A 48 4.45 29.79 27.60
CA LEU A 48 5.16 29.10 26.51
C LEU A 48 6.62 29.56 26.40
N LEU A 49 6.86 30.86 26.49
CA LEU A 49 8.21 31.43 26.45
C LEU A 49 9.06 30.97 27.64
N ARG A 50 8.45 30.81 28.82
CA ARG A 50 9.13 30.25 30.00
C ARG A 50 9.47 28.77 29.79
N GLU A 51 8.55 27.98 29.25
CA GLU A 51 8.79 26.55 28.96
C GLU A 51 9.92 26.38 27.93
N GLU A 52 9.93 27.22 26.90
CA GLU A 52 11.00 27.30 25.89
C GLU A 52 12.34 27.83 26.46
N GLU A 53 12.33 28.59 27.55
CA GLU A 53 13.57 28.89 28.27
C GLU A 53 14.14 27.67 29.00
N MET A 54 13.29 26.77 29.49
CA MET A 54 13.72 25.56 30.21
C MET A 54 14.10 24.41 29.26
N LEU A 55 13.41 24.29 28.12
CA LEU A 55 13.59 23.22 27.13
C LEU A 55 13.64 23.83 25.72
N ALA A 56 14.76 24.49 25.42
CA ALA A 56 14.95 25.23 24.17
C ALA A 56 14.92 24.31 22.93
N GLY A 57 14.28 24.79 21.86
CA GLY A 57 14.18 24.09 20.58
C GLY A 57 13.07 23.05 20.52
N MET A 58 12.23 22.94 21.55
CA MET A 58 11.08 22.05 21.57
C MET A 58 9.79 22.80 21.21
N ALA A 59 8.78 22.06 20.74
CA ALA A 59 7.45 22.62 20.60
C ALA A 59 6.71 22.56 21.93
N HIS A 60 6.14 23.69 22.35
CA HIS A 60 5.37 23.83 23.57
C HIS A 60 3.92 24.09 23.21
N VAL A 61 3.01 23.37 23.86
CA VAL A 61 1.57 23.49 23.62
C VAL A 61 0.85 23.64 24.94
N ILE A 62 0.16 24.77 25.10
CA ILE A 62 -0.69 25.04 26.24
C ILE A 62 -2.14 25.10 25.77
N THR A 63 -3.02 24.49 26.54
CA THR A 63 -4.46 24.63 26.33
C THR A 63 -5.11 25.22 27.58
N GLU A 64 -5.87 26.29 27.41
CA GLU A 64 -6.65 26.92 28.48
C GLU A 64 -8.13 26.96 28.12
N LYS A 65 -8.98 26.81 29.15
CA LYS A 65 -10.41 27.01 28.99
C LYS A 65 -10.69 28.51 29.16
N LEU A 66 -11.37 29.10 28.18
CA LEU A 66 -11.83 30.48 28.32
C LEU A 66 -13.14 30.45 29.10
N ALA A 67 -13.22 31.22 30.18
CA ALA A 67 -14.48 31.48 30.85
C ALA A 67 -15.28 32.41 29.95
N ALA A 68 -16.56 32.11 29.71
CA ALA A 68 -17.45 33.07 29.07
C ALA A 68 -17.38 34.39 29.86
N PRO A 69 -17.23 35.55 29.19
CA PRO A 69 -17.12 36.81 29.90
C PRO A 69 -18.31 36.95 30.85
N PRO A 70 -18.10 37.35 32.12
CA PRO A 70 -19.20 37.56 33.04
C PRO A 70 -20.11 38.62 32.44
N SER A 71 -21.37 38.26 32.22
CA SER A 71 -22.40 39.21 31.84
C SER A 71 -22.58 40.23 32.96
N GLY A 72 -21.90 41.36 32.84
CA GLY A 72 -22.11 42.55 33.66
C GLY A 72 -21.09 42.78 34.77
N ALA A 73 -20.19 43.74 34.54
CA ALA A 73 -19.85 44.76 35.53
C ALA A 73 -19.32 46.00 34.79
N ASP A 74 -20.10 47.08 34.87
CA ASP A 74 -19.79 48.47 34.56
C ASP A 74 -19.31 48.85 33.15
N SER A 75 -20.28 49.18 32.28
CA SER A 75 -20.31 50.50 31.59
C SER A 75 -21.57 50.68 30.73
N GLN A 76 -22.51 51.48 31.25
CA GLN A 76 -23.57 52.25 30.56
C GLN A 76 -24.63 51.55 29.67
N PRO A 77 -25.90 52.01 29.69
CA PRO A 77 -26.99 51.37 28.98
C PRO A 77 -26.94 51.73 27.49
N ARG A 78 -26.49 50.80 26.64
CA ARG A 78 -26.74 50.87 25.19
C ARG A 78 -27.72 49.78 24.78
N ARG A 79 -28.85 50.26 24.25
CA ARG A 79 -29.95 49.66 23.47
C ARG A 79 -30.02 48.13 23.35
N ALA A 80 -31.22 47.64 23.65
CA ALA A 80 -31.72 46.30 23.45
C ALA A 80 -31.33 45.66 22.10
N GLY A 81 -30.35 44.77 22.17
CA GLY A 81 -30.11 43.67 21.25
C GLY A 81 -29.46 42.58 22.08
N LYS A 82 -30.08 41.40 22.16
CA LYS A 82 -29.50 40.22 22.83
C LYS A 82 -28.14 39.91 22.18
N GLU A 83 -27.04 40.26 22.83
CA GLU A 83 -25.76 39.61 22.52
C GLU A 83 -25.85 38.16 22.99
N PRO A 84 -25.58 37.17 22.12
CA PRO A 84 -25.55 35.79 22.55
C PRO A 84 -24.39 35.62 23.54
N ALA A 85 -24.69 35.03 24.70
CA ALA A 85 -23.66 34.55 25.61
C ALA A 85 -22.69 33.66 24.82
N GLY A 86 -21.41 34.04 24.80
CA GLY A 86 -20.39 33.36 23.99
C GLY A 86 -20.39 31.86 24.26
N LEU A 87 -20.34 31.06 23.19
CA LEU A 87 -20.19 29.61 23.32
C LEU A 87 -18.89 29.30 24.09
N PRO A 88 -18.87 28.25 24.92
CA PRO A 88 -17.65 27.85 25.61
C PRO A 88 -16.54 27.55 24.59
N SER A 89 -15.34 28.08 24.82
CA SER A 89 -14.20 27.91 23.92
C SER A 89 -12.95 27.44 24.65
N LEU A 90 -12.04 26.82 23.88
CA LEU A 90 -10.71 26.44 24.31
C LEU A 90 -9.67 27.24 23.54
N LEU A 91 -8.70 27.80 24.25
CA LEU A 91 -7.53 28.42 23.65
C LEU A 91 -6.41 27.39 23.57
N PHE A 92 -5.99 27.04 22.36
CA PHE A 92 -4.74 26.32 22.11
C PHE A 92 -3.67 27.31 21.70
N ALA A 93 -2.50 27.19 22.31
CA ALA A 93 -1.36 28.03 22.02
C ALA A 93 -0.13 27.16 21.78
N VAL A 94 0.52 27.37 20.65
CA VAL A 94 1.70 26.62 20.19
C VAL A 94 2.86 27.58 20.05
N LEU A 95 4.02 27.22 20.59
CA LEU A 95 5.29 27.90 20.35
C LEU A 95 6.32 26.87 19.90
N ALA A 96 6.96 27.09 18.76
CA ALA A 96 7.95 26.20 18.19
C ALA A 96 8.99 26.97 17.36
N PRO A 97 10.11 26.37 16.94
CA PRO A 97 10.96 26.99 15.92
C PRO A 97 10.17 27.33 14.66
N ASP A 98 10.47 28.46 14.03
CA ASP A 98 9.73 28.95 12.87
C ASP A 98 10.03 28.13 11.60
N TRP A 99 8.97 27.58 10.99
CA TRP A 99 9.03 26.91 9.70
C TRP A 99 7.77 27.21 8.87
N ALA A 100 7.93 27.22 7.54
CA ALA A 100 6.84 27.49 6.61
C ALA A 100 5.73 26.46 6.84
N GLY A 101 4.49 26.94 7.05
CA GLY A 101 3.26 26.16 7.26
C GLY A 101 3.08 25.50 8.63
N LEU A 102 3.82 25.94 9.65
CA LEU A 102 3.50 25.65 11.05
C LEU A 102 2.03 25.97 11.39
N ALA A 103 1.52 27.13 10.95
CA ALA A 103 0.14 27.54 11.19
C ALA A 103 -0.86 26.56 10.57
N ASP A 104 -0.70 26.20 9.29
CA ASP A 104 -1.59 25.27 8.59
C ASP A 104 -1.62 23.90 9.27
N ALA A 105 -0.47 23.43 9.74
CA ALA A 105 -0.35 22.16 10.43
C ALA A 105 -1.09 22.18 11.79
N CYS A 106 -1.03 23.31 12.51
CA CYS A 106 -1.80 23.52 13.73
C CYS A 106 -3.31 23.58 13.47
N LEU A 107 -3.74 24.34 12.47
CA LEU A 107 -5.15 24.50 12.09
C LEU A 107 -5.75 23.16 11.62
N GLY A 108 -5.04 22.44 10.75
CA GLY A 108 -5.45 21.13 10.24
C GLY A 108 -5.63 20.11 11.35
N THR A 109 -4.76 20.11 12.37
CA THR A 109 -4.87 19.22 13.54
C THR A 109 -6.18 19.41 14.31
N VAL A 110 -6.63 20.66 14.44
CA VAL A 110 -7.90 20.98 15.12
C VAL A 110 -9.09 20.57 14.25
N HIS A 111 -9.05 20.85 12.95
CA HIS A 111 -10.11 20.46 12.02
C HIS A 111 -10.27 18.95 11.87
N GLU A 112 -9.18 18.18 11.85
CA GLU A 112 -9.23 16.71 11.87
C GLU A 112 -9.92 16.13 13.11
N ALA A 113 -9.88 16.87 14.23
CA ALA A 113 -10.59 16.50 15.44
C ALA A 113 -12.10 16.83 15.38
N GLY A 114 -12.58 17.37 14.27
CA GLY A 114 -13.98 17.75 14.05
C GLY A 114 -14.40 19.02 14.80
N LEU A 115 -13.43 19.87 15.18
CA LEU A 115 -13.70 21.12 15.89
C LEU A 115 -13.51 22.32 14.95
N ASN A 116 -14.29 23.37 15.21
CA ASN A 116 -14.22 24.63 14.47
C ASN A 116 -13.35 25.64 15.21
N ILE A 117 -12.61 26.44 14.45
CA ILE A 117 -11.72 27.48 14.96
C ILE A 117 -12.46 28.81 14.85
N ALA A 118 -12.69 29.48 15.98
CA ALA A 118 -13.33 30.80 16.04
C ALA A 118 -12.41 31.88 15.46
N TYR A 119 -11.14 31.88 15.87
CA TYR A 119 -10.10 32.70 15.28
C TYR A 119 -8.72 32.10 15.53
N THR A 120 -7.74 32.60 14.77
CA THR A 120 -6.34 32.27 14.95
C THR A 120 -5.45 33.51 14.87
N HIS A 121 -4.40 33.55 15.69
CA HIS A 121 -3.32 34.52 15.60
C HIS A 121 -1.99 33.78 15.38
N GLY A 122 -1.38 33.98 14.23
CA GLY A 122 -0.02 33.52 13.94
C GLY A 122 0.96 34.69 13.92
N PHE A 123 2.09 34.58 14.61
CA PHE A 123 3.17 35.58 14.55
C PHE A 123 4.53 34.98 14.89
N ILE A 124 5.59 35.73 14.58
CA ILE A 124 6.97 35.29 14.77
C ILE A 124 7.59 36.08 15.93
N LEU A 125 8.07 35.38 16.94
CA LEU A 125 8.87 35.93 18.04
C LEU A 125 10.36 35.76 17.74
N ARG A 126 11.19 36.70 18.21
CA ARG A 126 12.65 36.63 18.05
C ARG A 126 13.31 36.46 19.40
N ARG A 127 14.13 35.42 19.53
CA ARG A 127 15.00 35.17 20.70
C ARG A 127 16.44 35.05 20.21
N GLY A 128 17.23 36.10 20.39
CA GLY A 128 18.58 36.18 19.83
C GLY A 128 18.55 36.07 18.30
N ARG A 129 19.20 35.04 17.74
CA ARG A 129 19.23 34.74 16.29
C ARG A 129 18.13 33.78 15.83
N GLN A 130 17.40 33.16 16.77
CA GLN A 130 16.34 32.19 16.45
C GLN A 130 15.00 32.89 16.25
N LYS A 131 14.26 32.42 15.25
CA LYS A 131 12.86 32.77 15.00
C LYS A 131 11.99 31.67 15.57
N LEU A 132 11.01 32.05 16.39
CA LEU A 132 10.02 31.16 16.96
C LEU A 132 8.67 31.50 16.35
N GLY A 133 7.98 30.50 15.81
CA GLY A 133 6.60 30.64 15.38
C GLY A 133 5.66 30.46 16.57
N ALA A 134 4.74 31.40 16.76
CA ALA A 134 3.68 31.33 17.76
C ALA A 134 2.32 31.29 17.05
N VAL A 135 1.49 30.30 17.41
CA VAL A 135 0.14 30.12 16.87
C VAL A 135 -0.85 30.02 18.03
N LEU A 136 -1.78 30.96 18.10
CA LEU A 136 -2.93 30.92 19.00
C LEU A 136 -4.17 30.55 18.21
N MET A 137 -5.00 29.66 18.75
CA MET A 137 -6.24 29.19 18.14
C MET A 137 -7.31 29.12 19.22
N GLU A 138 -8.37 29.91 19.07
CA GLU A 138 -9.58 29.74 19.88
C GLU A 138 -10.51 28.78 19.15
N VAL A 139 -10.92 27.73 19.85
CA VAL A 139 -11.69 26.61 19.31
C VAL A 139 -13.05 26.59 19.97
N GLU A 140 -14.11 26.64 19.17
CA GLU A 140 -15.48 26.60 19.65
C GLU A 140 -15.82 25.18 20.11
N ILE A 141 -16.42 25.05 21.29
CA ILE A 141 -16.87 23.75 21.80
C ILE A 141 -18.33 23.56 21.38
N PRO A 142 -18.64 22.52 20.56
CA PRO A 142 -20.00 22.21 20.19
C PRO A 142 -20.85 21.92 21.45
N PRO A 143 -22.08 22.45 21.57
CA PRO A 143 -22.96 22.18 22.72
C PRO A 143 -23.25 20.69 22.95
N SER A 144 -23.16 19.88 21.88
CA SER A 144 -23.36 18.43 21.90
C SER A 144 -22.18 17.65 22.46
N LEU A 145 -21.02 18.28 22.68
CA LEU A 145 -19.80 17.60 23.10
C LEU A 145 -19.75 17.46 24.63
N GLY A 146 -19.95 16.24 25.13
CA GLY A 146 -19.88 15.94 26.56
C GLY A 146 -18.48 16.17 27.16
N ARG A 147 -18.43 16.49 28.47
CA ARG A 147 -17.18 16.85 29.18
C ARG A 147 -16.05 15.83 29.05
N LYS A 148 -16.36 14.52 29.15
CA LYS A 148 -15.37 13.44 28.94
C LYS A 148 -14.82 13.40 27.51
N ALA A 149 -15.68 13.60 26.51
CA ALA A 149 -15.28 13.62 25.12
C ALA A 149 -14.41 14.85 24.80
N LEU A 150 -14.73 15.99 25.41
CA LEU A 150 -13.92 17.21 25.33
C LEU A 150 -12.52 17.02 25.94
N ASP A 151 -12.40 16.39 27.11
CA ASP A 151 -11.11 16.15 27.75
C ASP A 151 -10.23 15.20 26.90
N ILE A 152 -10.83 14.16 26.31
CA ILE A 152 -10.13 13.25 25.39
C ILE A 152 -9.69 13.99 24.11
N ALA A 153 -10.60 14.77 23.50
CA ALA A 153 -10.29 15.55 22.30
C ALA A 153 -9.17 16.56 22.56
N ARG A 154 -9.23 17.27 23.69
CA ARG A 154 -8.19 18.19 24.15
C ARG A 154 -6.84 17.51 24.28
N ALA A 155 -6.77 16.38 24.99
CA ALA A 155 -5.51 15.66 25.19
C ALA A 155 -4.92 15.19 23.86
N LYS A 156 -5.76 14.66 22.96
CA LYS A 156 -5.36 14.19 21.63
C LYS A 156 -4.87 15.32 20.72
N ILE A 157 -5.55 16.45 20.72
CA ILE A 157 -5.14 17.65 19.95
C ILE A 157 -3.82 18.17 20.50
N GLN A 158 -3.69 18.30 21.83
CA GLN A 158 -2.46 18.77 22.46
C GLN A 158 -1.27 17.88 22.13
N GLU A 159 -1.42 16.55 22.22
CA GLU A 159 -0.38 15.60 21.85
C GLU A 159 0.03 15.73 20.37
N ARG A 160 -0.94 15.81 19.46
CA ARG A 160 -0.69 15.95 18.02
C ARG A 160 0.00 17.27 17.70
N LEU A 161 -0.46 18.38 18.28
CA LEU A 161 0.17 19.69 18.11
C LEU A 161 1.63 19.66 18.56
N SER A 162 1.94 19.04 19.71
CA SER A 162 3.33 18.93 20.19
C SER A 162 4.22 18.16 19.21
N ARG A 163 3.72 17.07 18.62
CA ARG A 163 4.47 16.28 17.63
C ARG A 163 4.63 17.00 16.29
N ILE A 164 3.57 17.66 15.83
CA ILE A 164 3.52 18.29 14.50
C ILE A 164 4.30 19.61 14.49
N ALA A 165 4.22 20.40 15.56
CA ALA A 165 4.90 21.68 15.65
C ALA A 165 6.42 21.57 15.83
N ALA A 166 6.93 20.42 16.33
CA ALA A 166 8.36 20.18 16.44
C ALA A 166 9.10 20.35 15.10
N GLU A 167 10.23 21.04 15.11
CA GLU A 167 10.99 21.32 13.89
C GLU A 167 11.57 20.04 13.28
N ASP A 168 11.28 19.83 11.99
CA ASP A 168 11.80 18.72 11.20
C ASP A 168 11.97 19.18 9.75
N GLU A 169 13.19 19.05 9.23
CA GLU A 169 13.54 19.43 7.85
C GLU A 169 12.73 18.62 6.82
N ALA A 170 12.33 17.39 7.15
CA ALA A 170 11.45 16.58 6.33
C ALA A 170 10.06 17.22 6.16
N LYS A 171 9.51 17.84 7.22
CA LYS A 171 8.19 18.50 7.18
C LYS A 171 8.15 19.69 6.23
N ARG A 172 9.23 20.51 6.23
CA ARG A 172 9.38 21.64 5.29
C ARG A 172 9.38 21.16 3.84
N THR A 173 10.09 20.05 3.59
CA THR A 173 10.14 19.44 2.26
C THR A 173 8.75 18.97 1.86
N LEU A 174 8.07 18.17 2.68
CA LEU A 174 6.72 17.66 2.41
C LEU A 174 5.72 18.77 2.08
N GLN A 175 5.68 19.85 2.86
CA GLN A 175 4.77 20.96 2.57
C GLN A 175 5.08 21.69 1.27
N LYS A 176 6.36 21.86 0.94
CA LYS A 176 6.74 22.45 -0.34
C LYS A 176 6.25 21.60 -1.52
N GLN A 177 6.26 20.27 -1.36
CA GLN A 177 5.72 19.33 -2.36
C GLN A 177 4.20 19.48 -2.47
N GLU A 178 3.48 19.53 -1.35
CA GLU A 178 2.01 19.69 -1.36
C GLU A 178 1.57 21.05 -1.90
N ALA A 179 2.26 22.14 -1.55
CA ALA A 179 1.98 23.47 -2.09
C ALA A 179 2.12 23.52 -3.62
N ARG A 180 3.16 22.87 -4.17
CA ARG A 180 3.35 22.74 -5.62
C ARG A 180 2.26 21.89 -6.27
N ARG A 181 1.89 20.77 -5.63
CA ARG A 181 0.78 19.92 -6.10
C ARG A 181 -0.52 20.71 -6.14
N LEU A 182 -0.82 21.50 -5.11
CA LEU A 182 -2.01 22.33 -5.04
C LEU A 182 -2.01 23.43 -6.10
N TYR A 183 -0.86 24.05 -6.36
CA TYR A 183 -0.70 25.02 -7.45
C TYR A 183 -0.95 24.39 -8.82
N ALA A 184 -0.36 23.22 -9.09
CA ALA A 184 -0.57 22.48 -10.32
C ALA A 184 -2.04 22.04 -10.47
N PHE A 185 -2.66 21.58 -9.38
CA PHE A 185 -4.08 21.26 -9.33
C PHE A 185 -4.92 22.48 -9.71
N THR A 186 -4.70 23.61 -9.06
CA THR A 186 -5.42 24.86 -9.35
C THR A 186 -5.28 25.25 -10.84
N SER A 187 -4.06 25.25 -11.36
CA SER A 187 -3.77 25.60 -12.76
C SER A 187 -4.51 24.69 -13.75
N VAL A 188 -4.52 23.38 -13.50
CA VAL A 188 -5.26 22.41 -14.32
C VAL A 188 -6.77 22.64 -14.23
N THR A 189 -7.27 22.93 -13.03
CA THR A 189 -8.71 23.13 -12.81
C THR A 189 -9.22 24.40 -13.47
N ASP A 190 -8.42 25.46 -13.54
CA ASP A 190 -8.74 26.68 -14.28
C ASP A 190 -8.85 26.41 -15.79
N ILE A 191 -7.98 25.56 -16.33
CA ILE A 191 -8.07 25.12 -17.73
C ILE A 191 -9.35 24.30 -17.97
N LEU A 192 -9.65 23.34 -17.09
CA LEU A 192 -10.85 22.50 -17.20
C LEU A 192 -12.14 23.31 -17.10
N ARG A 193 -12.18 24.35 -16.27
CA ARG A 193 -13.32 25.28 -16.14
C ARG A 193 -13.69 25.97 -17.45
N VAL A 194 -12.71 26.24 -18.31
CA VAL A 194 -12.94 26.87 -19.61
C VAL A 194 -13.36 25.86 -20.69
N ARG A 195 -12.92 24.60 -20.57
CA ARG A 195 -13.06 23.58 -21.63
C ARG A 195 -14.27 22.66 -21.48
N VAL A 196 -14.86 22.58 -20.30
CA VAL A 196 -15.86 21.57 -19.94
C VAL A 196 -17.17 22.23 -19.50
N SER A 197 -18.31 21.59 -19.76
CA SER A 197 -19.62 22.08 -19.30
C SER A 197 -19.67 22.15 -17.76
N ALA A 198 -20.51 23.03 -17.21
CA ALA A 198 -20.61 23.19 -15.76
C ALA A 198 -21.04 21.90 -15.02
N GLU A 199 -21.84 21.05 -15.67
CA GLU A 199 -22.28 19.77 -15.13
C GLU A 199 -21.13 18.76 -15.06
N ASP A 200 -20.42 18.56 -16.17
CA ASP A 200 -19.29 17.63 -16.25
C ASP A 200 -18.14 18.11 -15.35
N LEU A 201 -17.92 19.43 -15.28
CA LEU A 201 -16.94 20.02 -14.38
C LEU A 201 -17.25 19.69 -12.91
N LYS A 202 -18.51 19.79 -12.48
CA LYS A 202 -18.92 19.45 -11.12
C LYS A 202 -18.64 17.99 -10.80
N GLU A 203 -18.88 17.08 -11.74
CA GLU A 203 -18.58 15.66 -11.56
C GLU A 203 -17.07 15.38 -11.54
N MET A 204 -16.29 16.05 -12.40
CA MET A 204 -14.84 15.91 -12.47
C MET A 204 -14.12 16.46 -11.21
N MET A 205 -14.73 17.45 -10.54
CA MET A 205 -14.13 18.20 -9.44
C MET A 205 -14.61 17.81 -8.03
N GLY A 206 -15.65 16.98 -7.91
CA GLY A 206 -16.16 16.56 -6.59
C GLY A 206 -15.15 15.76 -5.77
N ASP A 207 -15.49 15.46 -4.51
CA ASP A 207 -14.62 14.72 -3.55
C ASP A 207 -14.21 13.31 -4.01
N SER A 208 -14.82 12.80 -5.08
CA SER A 208 -14.47 11.55 -5.76
C SER A 208 -14.27 11.72 -7.28
N GLY A 209 -14.09 12.96 -7.73
CA GLY A 209 -13.93 13.35 -9.12
C GLY A 209 -12.60 12.92 -9.72
N GLU A 210 -12.53 12.94 -11.06
CA GLU A 210 -11.33 12.51 -11.79
C GLU A 210 -10.11 13.36 -11.50
N ALA A 211 -10.28 14.68 -11.36
CA ALA A 211 -9.16 15.59 -11.14
C ALA A 211 -8.47 15.31 -9.81
N LEU A 212 -9.23 15.11 -8.73
CA LEU A 212 -8.65 14.79 -7.42
C LEU A 212 -7.93 13.43 -7.44
N LYS A 213 -8.58 12.40 -8.01
CA LYS A 213 -7.98 11.05 -8.12
C LYS A 213 -6.68 11.07 -8.91
N PHE A 214 -6.63 11.84 -9.99
CA PHE A 214 -5.42 12.00 -10.80
C PHE A 214 -4.27 12.56 -9.96
N PHE A 215 -4.48 13.65 -9.22
CA PHE A 215 -3.44 14.29 -8.43
C PHE A 215 -3.01 13.47 -7.21
N VAL A 216 -3.93 12.73 -6.59
CA VAL A 216 -3.63 11.81 -5.48
C VAL A 216 -2.80 10.61 -5.95
N ALA A 217 -3.07 10.08 -7.13
CA ALA A 217 -2.39 8.90 -7.67
C ALA A 217 -0.99 9.19 -8.24
N ARG A 218 -0.58 10.46 -8.37
CA ARG A 218 0.67 10.87 -9.03
C ARG A 218 1.72 11.42 -8.08
N GLN A 219 2.96 10.97 -8.30
CA GLN A 219 4.14 11.53 -7.64
C GLN A 219 4.42 12.95 -8.15
N GLU A 220 5.05 13.77 -7.31
CA GLU A 220 5.41 15.17 -7.64
C GLU A 220 6.32 15.25 -8.88
N SER A 221 7.25 14.30 -9.02
CA SER A 221 8.17 14.21 -10.16
C SER A 221 7.43 14.16 -11.51
N TYR A 222 6.34 13.40 -11.57
CA TYR A 222 5.49 13.29 -12.75
C TYR A 222 4.79 14.62 -13.06
N LEU A 223 4.14 15.22 -12.07
CA LEU A 223 3.41 16.47 -12.23
C LEU A 223 4.33 17.62 -12.68
N ASN A 224 5.58 17.63 -12.20
CA ASN A 224 6.57 18.64 -12.56
C ASN A 224 7.16 18.47 -13.98
N GLN A 225 7.05 17.29 -14.58
CA GLN A 225 7.54 17.00 -15.93
C GLN A 225 6.49 17.21 -17.02
N ARG A 226 5.24 17.54 -16.65
CA ARG A 226 4.11 17.71 -17.56
C ARG A 226 3.60 19.15 -17.51
N SER A 227 3.05 19.63 -18.62
CA SER A 227 2.37 20.92 -18.64
C SER A 227 0.97 20.80 -18.04
N PRO A 228 0.43 21.85 -17.40
CA PRO A 228 -0.95 21.87 -16.94
C PRO A 228 -1.96 21.52 -18.04
N GLU A 229 -1.71 21.94 -19.28
CA GLU A 229 -2.58 21.64 -20.43
C GLU A 229 -2.61 20.14 -20.73
N SER A 230 -1.45 19.48 -20.76
CA SER A 230 -1.37 18.04 -21.02
C SER A 230 -2.06 17.22 -19.91
N ILE A 231 -1.93 17.66 -18.66
CA ILE A 231 -2.61 17.04 -17.52
C ILE A 231 -4.14 17.23 -17.65
N ALA A 232 -4.59 18.44 -18.02
CA ALA A 232 -6.01 18.72 -18.24
C ALA A 232 -6.58 17.85 -19.37
N ASP A 233 -5.87 17.72 -20.49
CA ASP A 233 -6.25 16.89 -21.62
C ASP A 233 -6.42 15.42 -21.22
N GLN A 234 -5.49 14.90 -20.41
CA GLN A 234 -5.54 13.53 -19.91
C GLN A 234 -6.73 13.30 -18.97
N ILE A 235 -6.95 14.21 -18.02
CA ILE A 235 -8.08 14.15 -17.07
C ILE A 235 -9.41 14.21 -17.83
N GLN A 236 -9.54 15.13 -18.79
CA GLN A 236 -10.74 15.28 -19.60
C GLN A 236 -10.98 14.03 -20.47
N SER A 237 -9.94 13.52 -21.12
CA SER A 237 -10.03 12.31 -21.96
C SER A 237 -10.49 11.11 -21.13
N ASN A 238 -9.85 10.87 -19.97
CA ASN A 238 -10.24 9.77 -19.08
C ASN A 238 -11.69 9.92 -18.59
N TYR A 239 -12.12 11.13 -18.26
CA TYR A 239 -13.51 11.40 -17.89
C TYR A 239 -14.49 11.04 -19.01
N GLN A 240 -14.23 11.49 -20.24
CA GLN A 240 -15.10 11.21 -21.39
C GLN A 240 -15.19 9.71 -21.70
N LEU A 241 -14.07 8.99 -21.70
CA LEU A 241 -14.06 7.54 -21.93
C LEU A 241 -14.85 6.79 -20.84
N LYS A 242 -14.70 7.16 -19.56
CA LYS A 242 -15.51 6.59 -18.48
C LYS A 242 -17.00 6.89 -18.66
N LYS A 243 -17.34 8.11 -19.06
CA LYS A 243 -18.74 8.50 -19.32
C LYS A 243 -19.36 7.63 -20.41
N ARG A 244 -18.63 7.31 -21.49
CA ARG A 244 -19.10 6.39 -22.54
C ARG A 244 -19.36 4.98 -22.01
N ILE A 245 -18.45 4.44 -21.20
CA ILE A 245 -18.61 3.11 -20.58
C ILE A 245 -19.83 3.09 -19.65
N ARG A 246 -20.02 4.13 -18.81
CA ARG A 246 -21.19 4.25 -17.92
C ARG A 246 -22.51 4.33 -18.67
N GLN A 247 -22.50 4.97 -19.83
CA GLN A 247 -23.66 5.08 -20.71
C GLN A 247 -23.90 3.80 -21.54
N GLY A 248 -23.06 2.76 -21.38
CA GLY A 248 -23.22 1.48 -22.04
C GLY A 248 -22.79 1.44 -23.50
N HIS A 249 -22.05 2.46 -23.99
CA HIS A 249 -21.59 2.50 -25.38
C HIS A 249 -20.52 1.46 -25.70
N SER A 250 -19.69 1.12 -24.70
CA SER A 250 -18.65 0.09 -24.80
C SER A 250 -18.31 -0.44 -23.41
N ALA A 251 -17.75 -1.66 -23.35
CA ALA A 251 -17.20 -2.24 -22.14
C ALA A 251 -15.66 -2.09 -22.03
N LEU A 252 -15.01 -1.61 -23.10
CA LEU A 252 -13.60 -1.24 -23.15
C LEU A 252 -13.39 -0.06 -24.11
N GLU A 253 -12.72 0.98 -23.63
CA GLU A 253 -12.35 2.17 -24.38
C GLU A 253 -10.84 2.37 -24.32
N LEU A 254 -10.23 2.78 -25.44
CA LEU A 254 -8.80 3.04 -25.53
C LEU A 254 -8.58 4.42 -26.16
N ALA A 255 -7.80 5.26 -25.48
CA ALA A 255 -7.23 6.45 -26.08
C ALA A 255 -5.72 6.31 -26.22
N VAL A 256 -5.21 6.77 -27.36
CA VAL A 256 -3.78 6.87 -27.65
C VAL A 256 -3.47 8.33 -27.96
N TYR A 257 -2.47 8.89 -27.32
CA TYR A 257 -2.07 10.28 -27.51
C TYR A 257 -0.55 10.44 -27.36
N ARG A 258 -0.02 11.52 -27.90
CA ARG A 258 1.38 11.90 -27.72
C ARG A 258 1.50 12.74 -26.46
N ILE A 259 2.51 12.45 -25.65
CA ILE A 259 2.78 13.18 -24.41
C ILE A 259 4.13 13.88 -24.53
N PRO A 260 4.15 15.21 -24.59
CA PRO A 260 5.40 15.95 -24.50
C PRO A 260 5.97 15.81 -23.07
N SER A 261 7.23 15.33 -22.97
CA SER A 261 7.99 15.26 -21.72
C SER A 261 9.27 16.12 -21.84
N ARG A 262 9.88 16.48 -20.71
CA ARG A 262 11.15 17.22 -20.69
C ARG A 262 12.28 16.33 -21.23
N GLY A 263 12.53 16.41 -22.54
CA GLY A 263 13.66 15.78 -23.21
C GLY A 263 13.29 14.74 -24.27
N ASN A 264 12.06 14.21 -24.28
CA ASN A 264 11.55 13.27 -25.27
C ASN A 264 10.01 13.34 -25.38
N GLU A 265 9.46 12.89 -26.51
CA GLU A 265 8.02 12.70 -26.70
C GLU A 265 7.67 11.22 -26.43
N LEU A 266 6.59 10.98 -25.69
CA LEU A 266 6.16 9.64 -25.29
C LEU A 266 4.83 9.28 -25.95
N THR A 267 4.51 7.99 -25.98
CA THR A 267 3.18 7.49 -26.37
C THR A 267 2.38 7.18 -25.12
N GLY A 268 1.31 7.93 -24.90
CA GLY A 268 0.33 7.70 -23.85
C GLY A 268 -0.78 6.77 -24.32
N LEU A 269 -1.07 5.75 -23.53
CA LEU A 269 -2.18 4.81 -23.72
C LEU A 269 -3.06 4.86 -22.49
N SER A 270 -4.33 5.23 -22.63
CA SER A 270 -5.34 5.11 -21.58
C SER A 270 -6.33 4.01 -21.95
N VAL A 271 -6.32 2.90 -21.23
CA VAL A 271 -7.25 1.78 -21.37
C VAL A 271 -8.25 1.84 -20.22
N ILE A 272 -9.53 2.01 -20.53
CA ILE A 272 -10.61 2.05 -19.55
C ILE A 272 -11.57 0.92 -19.82
N THR A 273 -11.97 0.17 -18.80
CA THR A 273 -12.83 -1.00 -19.00
C THR A 273 -13.69 -1.31 -17.79
N SER A 274 -14.88 -1.86 -18.04
CA SER A 274 -15.75 -2.46 -17.03
C SER A 274 -15.54 -3.98 -16.87
N HIS A 275 -14.63 -4.60 -17.65
CA HIS A 275 -14.35 -6.02 -17.57
C HIS A 275 -13.41 -6.35 -16.40
N PRO A 276 -13.84 -7.15 -15.40
CA PRO A 276 -13.02 -7.47 -14.24
C PRO A 276 -11.83 -8.36 -14.57
N THR A 277 -11.83 -9.00 -15.75
CA THR A 277 -10.76 -9.88 -16.22
C THR A 277 -9.60 -9.12 -16.85
N VAL A 278 -9.78 -7.86 -17.25
CA VAL A 278 -8.72 -7.06 -17.89
C VAL A 278 -7.83 -6.45 -16.82
N THR A 279 -6.53 -6.71 -16.91
CA THR A 279 -5.53 -6.30 -15.92
C THR A 279 -4.38 -5.57 -16.59
N LEU A 280 -3.59 -4.83 -15.80
CA LEU A 280 -2.40 -4.15 -16.30
C LEU A 280 -1.41 -5.15 -16.92
N GLU A 281 -1.23 -6.33 -16.31
CA GLU A 281 -0.35 -7.38 -16.85
C GLU A 281 -0.83 -7.90 -18.20
N ARG A 282 -2.15 -8.11 -18.36
CA ARG A 282 -2.72 -8.54 -19.65
C ARG A 282 -2.52 -7.48 -20.72
N ILE A 283 -2.69 -6.21 -20.38
CA ILE A 283 -2.44 -5.08 -21.27
C ILE A 283 -0.96 -5.03 -21.67
N LEU A 284 -0.04 -5.14 -20.71
CA LEU A 284 1.41 -5.11 -20.96
C LEU A 284 1.88 -6.27 -21.84
N ARG A 285 1.35 -7.47 -21.63
CA ARG A 285 1.69 -8.62 -22.46
C ARG A 285 1.18 -8.46 -23.90
N ARG A 286 -0.05 -7.98 -24.07
CA ARG A 286 -0.59 -7.67 -25.41
C ARG A 286 0.18 -6.53 -26.08
N LEU A 287 0.67 -5.57 -25.30
CA LEU A 287 1.57 -4.53 -25.80
C LEU A 287 2.90 -5.11 -26.27
N GLU A 288 3.49 -6.05 -25.52
CA GLU A 288 4.74 -6.71 -25.93
C GLU A 288 4.58 -7.52 -27.21
N GLU A 289 3.42 -8.18 -27.39
CA GLU A 289 3.07 -8.89 -28.63
C GLU A 289 2.92 -7.93 -29.82
N ALA A 290 2.26 -6.78 -29.60
CA ALA A 290 1.94 -5.82 -30.65
C ALA A 290 3.09 -4.85 -30.99
N ALA A 291 3.92 -4.50 -30.01
CA ALA A 291 5.05 -3.59 -30.12
C ALA A 291 6.27 -4.13 -29.35
N PRO A 292 6.97 -5.16 -29.91
CA PRO A 292 8.04 -5.85 -29.19
C PRO A 292 9.22 -4.95 -28.83
N GLY A 293 9.66 -5.04 -27.57
CA GLY A 293 10.77 -4.26 -27.03
C GLY A 293 10.43 -2.80 -26.72
N PHE A 294 9.15 -2.47 -26.51
CA PHE A 294 8.77 -1.15 -26.01
C PHE A 294 9.38 -0.90 -24.62
N ARG A 295 9.72 0.35 -24.31
CA ARG A 295 10.18 0.76 -22.99
C ARG A 295 9.05 1.45 -22.24
N ARG A 296 8.84 1.03 -20.98
CA ARG A 296 7.87 1.63 -20.07
C ARG A 296 8.53 2.72 -19.25
N HIS A 297 7.97 3.92 -19.29
CA HIS A 297 8.44 5.07 -18.50
C HIS A 297 7.56 5.29 -17.27
N HIS A 298 6.24 5.35 -17.48
CA HIS A 298 5.28 5.53 -16.41
C HIS A 298 4.03 4.70 -16.66
N ASP A 299 3.38 4.32 -15.58
CA ASP A 299 2.09 3.67 -15.61
C ASP A 299 1.31 3.99 -14.34
N TYR A 300 0.01 3.76 -14.40
CA TYR A 300 -0.80 3.60 -13.19
C TYR A 300 -2.06 2.81 -13.50
N ALA A 301 -2.63 2.26 -12.45
CA ALA A 301 -3.94 1.65 -12.47
C ALA A 301 -4.74 2.14 -11.26
N TYR A 302 -6.01 2.48 -11.46
CA TYR A 302 -6.94 2.67 -10.37
C TYR A 302 -8.33 2.14 -10.74
N PHE A 303 -9.16 1.93 -9.73
CA PHE A 303 -10.53 1.43 -9.89
C PHE A 303 -11.51 2.45 -9.33
N THR A 304 -12.63 2.63 -10.02
CA THR A 304 -13.72 3.49 -9.55
C THR A 304 -14.73 2.68 -8.74
N ALA A 305 -15.54 3.36 -7.92
CA ALA A 305 -16.56 2.71 -7.08
C ALA A 305 -17.62 1.96 -7.90
N ASP A 306 -17.89 2.43 -9.12
CA ASP A 306 -18.73 1.81 -10.14
C ASP A 306 -18.04 0.67 -10.92
N ARG A 307 -16.92 0.15 -10.41
CA ARG A 307 -16.18 -1.02 -10.95
C ARG A 307 -15.59 -0.80 -12.35
N ILE A 308 -15.24 0.43 -12.69
CA ILE A 308 -14.48 0.74 -13.91
C ILE A 308 -13.00 0.76 -13.57
N SER A 309 -12.22 -0.03 -14.30
CA SER A 309 -10.76 -0.04 -14.24
C SER A 309 -10.19 0.96 -15.21
N VAL A 310 -9.26 1.79 -14.73
CA VAL A 310 -8.51 2.75 -15.55
C VAL A 310 -7.06 2.37 -15.48
N PHE A 311 -6.48 2.03 -16.64
CA PHE A 311 -5.07 1.76 -16.81
C PHE A 311 -4.49 2.83 -17.72
N HIS A 312 -3.32 3.32 -17.37
CA HIS A 312 -2.60 4.26 -18.21
C HIS A 312 -1.13 3.89 -18.27
N LEU A 313 -0.57 4.02 -19.47
CA LEU A 313 0.80 3.63 -19.79
C LEU A 313 1.44 4.74 -20.63
N GLU A 314 2.67 5.09 -20.30
CA GLU A 314 3.53 5.97 -21.07
C GLU A 314 4.74 5.17 -21.53
N VAL A 315 4.85 5.02 -22.85
CA VAL A 315 5.79 4.10 -23.47
C VAL A 315 6.52 4.75 -24.65
N THR A 316 7.71 4.23 -24.93
CA THR A 316 8.49 4.49 -26.15
C THR A 316 8.83 3.16 -26.82
N ASP A 317 9.33 3.23 -28.04
CA ASP A 317 9.96 2.10 -28.69
C ASP A 317 11.32 1.75 -28.05
N ARG A 318 12.00 0.77 -28.64
CA ARG A 318 13.33 0.30 -28.22
C ARG A 318 14.43 1.35 -28.31
N ASP A 319 14.25 2.36 -29.18
CA ASP A 319 15.18 3.44 -29.49
C ASP A 319 14.82 4.74 -28.74
N ASP A 320 13.92 4.64 -27.75
CA ASP A 320 13.41 5.74 -26.92
C ASP A 320 12.65 6.82 -27.71
N ARG A 321 12.02 6.43 -28.83
CA ARG A 321 11.15 7.29 -29.65
C ARG A 321 9.67 6.96 -29.41
N PRO A 322 8.74 7.88 -29.74
CA PRO A 322 7.32 7.55 -29.72
C PRO A 322 7.00 6.35 -30.63
N LEU A 323 6.09 5.47 -30.19
CA LEU A 323 5.66 4.30 -30.99
C LEU A 323 5.18 4.72 -32.38
N ALA A 324 5.53 3.95 -33.41
CA ALA A 324 5.10 4.23 -34.77
C ALA A 324 3.59 4.01 -34.93
N GLU A 325 2.97 4.66 -35.93
CA GLU A 325 1.53 4.53 -36.16
C GLU A 325 1.12 3.07 -36.45
N ALA A 326 1.98 2.30 -37.12
CA ALA A 326 1.75 0.87 -37.35
C ALA A 326 1.63 0.08 -36.04
N ASP A 327 2.52 0.32 -35.08
CA ASP A 327 2.49 -0.31 -33.76
C ASP A 327 1.25 0.12 -32.98
N ILE A 328 0.88 1.40 -33.06
CA ILE A 328 -0.33 1.93 -32.43
C ILE A 328 -1.58 1.22 -32.95
N GLN A 329 -1.67 0.97 -34.26
CA GLN A 329 -2.80 0.24 -34.82
C GLN A 329 -2.80 -1.24 -34.41
N ALA A 330 -1.64 -1.90 -34.36
CA ALA A 330 -1.51 -3.26 -33.86
C ALA A 330 -1.95 -3.35 -32.38
N ILE A 331 -1.55 -2.38 -31.55
CA ILE A 331 -1.94 -2.28 -30.14
C ILE A 331 -3.46 -2.11 -30.02
N ARG A 332 -4.08 -1.23 -30.82
CA ARG A 332 -5.54 -1.03 -30.80
C ARG A 332 -6.27 -2.35 -31.08
N GLN A 333 -5.84 -3.09 -32.09
CA GLN A 333 -6.44 -4.38 -32.45
C GLN A 333 -6.23 -5.43 -31.34
N ALA A 334 -5.00 -5.54 -30.81
CA ALA A 334 -4.68 -6.49 -29.75
C ALA A 334 -5.48 -6.23 -28.48
N LEU A 335 -5.57 -4.96 -28.05
CA LEU A 335 -6.29 -4.58 -26.83
C LEU A 335 -7.81 -4.65 -26.99
N ALA A 336 -8.36 -4.45 -28.19
CA ALA A 336 -9.80 -4.60 -28.45
C ALA A 336 -10.28 -6.05 -28.22
N SER A 337 -9.42 -7.04 -28.45
CA SER A 337 -9.73 -8.48 -28.27
C SER A 337 -9.56 -8.99 -26.84
N LEU A 338 -9.08 -8.17 -25.91
CA LEU A 338 -8.83 -8.56 -24.52
C LEU A 338 -10.05 -9.14 -23.76
N PRO A 339 -11.28 -8.63 -23.95
CA PRO A 339 -12.45 -9.13 -23.23
C PRO A 339 -12.79 -10.60 -23.53
N ASP A 340 -12.49 -11.08 -24.74
CA ASP A 340 -12.97 -12.37 -25.27
C ASP A 340 -12.06 -13.56 -24.95
N VAL A 341 -10.84 -13.31 -24.47
CA VAL A 341 -9.82 -14.34 -24.29
C VAL A 341 -9.73 -14.77 -22.83
N GLN A 342 -10.34 -15.91 -22.49
CA GLN A 342 -10.07 -16.63 -21.23
C GLN A 342 -8.68 -17.27 -21.31
N GLU A 343 -7.77 -16.85 -20.43
CA GLU A 343 -6.43 -17.44 -20.31
C GLU A 343 -6.14 -17.84 -18.87
N SER A 344 -5.39 -18.94 -18.73
CA SER A 344 -4.80 -19.38 -17.47
C SER A 344 -3.56 -18.53 -17.16
N LEU A 345 -3.52 -17.92 -15.97
CA LEU A 345 -2.58 -16.83 -15.66
C LEU A 345 -1.48 -17.24 -14.65
N GLY A 346 -0.23 -16.88 -14.96
CA GLY A 346 1.00 -17.03 -14.15
C GLY A 346 1.12 -16.12 -12.91
N PRO A 347 2.26 -16.08 -12.18
CA PRO A 347 2.44 -15.45 -10.83
C PRO A 347 3.17 -14.08 -10.85
N THR A 348 2.98 -13.09 -9.93
CA THR A 348 3.49 -12.95 -8.51
C THR A 348 3.05 -11.56 -7.91
N PRO A 349 3.08 -11.22 -6.58
CA PRO A 349 2.67 -11.89 -5.32
C PRO A 349 1.74 -11.05 -4.40
N GLY A 350 0.92 -11.73 -3.58
CA GLY A 350 0.28 -11.17 -2.39
C GLY A 350 -1.24 -11.04 -2.46
N VAL A 351 -1.77 -9.83 -2.27
CA VAL A 351 -3.22 -9.60 -2.08
C VAL A 351 -4.01 -9.72 -3.38
N GLU A 352 -3.43 -9.24 -4.49
CA GLU A 352 -4.08 -9.30 -5.78
C GLU A 352 -4.21 -10.74 -6.30
N LEU A 353 -3.17 -11.55 -6.08
CA LEU A 353 -3.18 -12.98 -6.39
C LEU A 353 -4.22 -13.76 -5.56
N ILE A 354 -4.34 -13.44 -4.26
CA ILE A 354 -5.39 -14.03 -3.44
C ILE A 354 -6.77 -13.65 -4.00
N ARG A 355 -6.98 -12.36 -4.32
CA ARG A 355 -8.24 -11.87 -4.90
C ARG A 355 -8.54 -12.43 -6.30
N ARG A 356 -7.53 -12.74 -7.10
CA ARG A 356 -7.68 -13.23 -8.49
C ARG A 356 -7.70 -14.74 -8.62
N LYS A 357 -6.97 -15.49 -7.77
CA LYS A 357 -6.81 -16.95 -7.89
C LYS A 357 -7.51 -17.75 -6.81
N ILE A 358 -7.60 -17.23 -5.59
CA ILE A 358 -8.13 -17.98 -4.44
C ILE A 358 -9.57 -17.57 -4.14
N VAL A 359 -9.88 -16.27 -4.16
CA VAL A 359 -11.23 -15.78 -3.87
C VAL A 359 -12.27 -16.30 -4.88
N PRO A 360 -12.05 -16.33 -6.20
CA PRO A 360 -13.04 -16.86 -7.13
C PRO A 360 -13.43 -18.32 -6.86
N PRO A 361 -12.50 -19.30 -6.74
CA PRO A 361 -12.90 -20.66 -6.42
C PRO A 361 -13.49 -20.81 -5.02
N MET A 362 -13.09 -19.98 -4.04
CA MET A 362 -13.77 -19.94 -2.73
C MET A 362 -15.22 -19.44 -2.84
N LEU A 363 -15.51 -18.45 -3.71
CA LEU A 363 -16.86 -17.97 -3.97
C LEU A 363 -17.69 -19.05 -4.68
N ASP A 364 -17.13 -19.72 -5.69
CA ASP A 364 -17.81 -20.81 -6.39
C ASP A 364 -18.13 -21.96 -5.43
N GLU A 365 -17.18 -22.35 -4.59
CA GLU A 365 -17.37 -23.46 -3.67
C GLU A 365 -18.28 -23.13 -2.48
N GLU A 366 -18.23 -21.90 -1.95
CA GLU A 366 -19.22 -21.43 -0.96
C GLU A 366 -20.62 -21.41 -1.57
N ARG A 367 -20.75 -20.97 -2.82
CA ARG A 367 -22.03 -20.97 -3.53
C ARG A 367 -22.57 -22.38 -3.68
N ASP A 368 -21.72 -23.33 -4.07
CA ASP A 368 -22.14 -24.70 -4.39
C ASP A 368 -22.41 -25.53 -3.13
N LEU A 369 -21.58 -25.38 -2.09
CA LEU A 369 -21.67 -26.17 -0.86
C LEU A 369 -22.49 -25.51 0.25
N LYS A 370 -22.75 -24.20 0.16
CA LYS A 370 -23.37 -23.38 1.23
C LYS A 370 -22.65 -23.47 2.57
N ILE A 371 -21.33 -23.61 2.52
CA ILE A 371 -20.44 -23.70 3.67
C ILE A 371 -19.41 -22.58 3.59
N PRO A 372 -19.21 -21.78 4.66
CA PRO A 372 -18.19 -20.74 4.68
C PRO A 372 -16.80 -21.27 4.35
N GLN A 373 -16.04 -20.52 3.54
CA GLN A 373 -14.69 -20.88 3.11
C GLN A 373 -13.67 -19.97 3.78
N GLY A 374 -12.57 -20.53 4.26
CA GLY A 374 -11.44 -19.84 4.87
C GLY A 374 -10.14 -20.15 4.14
N TYR A 375 -9.25 -19.17 4.01
CA TYR A 375 -7.91 -19.35 3.44
C TYR A 375 -6.90 -18.57 4.25
N ILE A 376 -5.73 -19.15 4.52
CA ILE A 376 -4.67 -18.51 5.31
C ILE A 376 -3.42 -18.40 4.43
N HIS A 377 -2.99 -17.18 4.17
CA HIS A 377 -1.85 -16.88 3.32
C HIS A 377 -0.68 -16.31 4.12
N PRO A 378 0.53 -16.86 4.02
CA PRO A 378 1.72 -16.24 4.60
C PRO A 378 2.12 -15.06 3.70
N HIS A 379 1.82 -13.84 4.13
CA HIS A 379 2.13 -12.62 3.37
C HIS A 379 3.57 -12.16 3.57
N ALA A 380 4.10 -12.33 4.79
CA ALA A 380 5.51 -12.15 5.15
C ALA A 380 5.86 -13.12 6.30
N PRO A 381 7.14 -13.27 6.70
CA PRO A 381 7.54 -14.24 7.73
C PRO A 381 6.72 -14.18 9.02
N ASP A 382 6.30 -12.99 9.46
CA ASP A 382 5.53 -12.80 10.70
C ASP A 382 4.15 -12.16 10.44
N HIS A 383 3.66 -12.25 9.21
CA HIS A 383 2.41 -11.62 8.80
C HIS A 383 1.62 -12.54 7.88
N PHE A 384 0.41 -12.90 8.32
CA PHE A 384 -0.51 -13.76 7.61
C PHE A 384 -1.77 -12.96 7.22
N LYS A 385 -2.35 -13.30 6.08
CA LYS A 385 -3.65 -12.80 5.65
C LYS A 385 -4.66 -13.94 5.67
N ILE A 386 -5.74 -13.75 6.41
CA ILE A 386 -6.84 -14.71 6.50
C ILE A 386 -7.99 -14.15 5.66
N VAL A 387 -8.47 -14.95 4.71
CA VAL A 387 -9.61 -14.61 3.87
C VAL A 387 -10.78 -15.51 4.23
N ILE A 388 -11.95 -14.91 4.39
CA ILE A 388 -13.19 -15.59 4.71
C ILE A 388 -14.22 -15.24 3.64
N VAL A 389 -14.89 -16.24 3.10
CA VAL A 389 -16.03 -16.10 2.20
C VAL A 389 -17.24 -16.76 2.87
N ALA A 390 -18.33 -16.02 3.04
CA ALA A 390 -19.55 -16.53 3.66
C ALA A 390 -20.80 -15.79 3.16
N SER A 391 -21.97 -16.44 3.19
CA SER A 391 -23.24 -15.83 2.78
C SER A 391 -24.33 -15.98 3.85
N GLY A 392 -25.42 -15.24 3.68
CA GLY A 392 -26.62 -15.38 4.51
C GLY A 392 -26.37 -15.27 6.01
N PRO A 393 -26.80 -16.25 6.84
CA PRO A 393 -26.65 -16.21 8.29
C PRO A 393 -25.20 -16.39 8.77
N ASP A 394 -24.29 -16.80 7.88
CA ASP A 394 -22.87 -17.02 8.19
C ASP A 394 -21.99 -15.82 7.78
N ALA A 395 -22.58 -14.74 7.25
CA ALA A 395 -21.88 -13.48 6.97
C ALA A 395 -21.71 -12.61 8.23
N GLY A 396 -20.72 -11.71 8.23
CA GLY A 396 -20.50 -10.73 9.30
C GLY A 396 -19.59 -11.17 10.45
N PHE A 397 -19.12 -12.42 10.47
CA PHE A 397 -18.27 -12.96 11.56
C PHE A 397 -16.81 -12.49 11.54
N GLY A 398 -16.42 -11.62 10.61
CA GLY A 398 -15.03 -11.18 10.47
C GLY A 398 -14.47 -10.51 11.74
N ILE A 399 -15.30 -9.79 12.51
CA ILE A 399 -14.88 -9.13 13.76
C ILE A 399 -14.72 -10.15 14.88
N GLU A 400 -15.62 -11.13 14.97
CA GLU A 400 -15.58 -12.22 15.94
C GLU A 400 -14.33 -13.08 15.75
N VAL A 401 -13.95 -13.33 14.50
CA VAL A 401 -12.70 -14.02 14.16
C VAL A 401 -11.49 -13.19 14.60
N VAL A 402 -11.45 -11.89 14.31
CA VAL A 402 -10.38 -11.01 14.81
C VAL A 402 -10.27 -11.07 16.34
N ARG A 403 -11.41 -11.03 17.05
CA ARG A 403 -11.43 -11.13 18.52
C ARG A 403 -10.94 -12.47 19.02
N ALA A 404 -11.25 -13.57 18.34
CA ALA A 404 -10.77 -14.90 18.71
C ALA A 404 -9.25 -15.01 18.53
N LEU A 405 -8.72 -14.51 17.42
CA LEU A 405 -7.28 -14.53 17.13
C LEU A 405 -6.48 -13.66 18.09
N SER A 406 -6.94 -12.44 18.37
CA SER A 406 -6.25 -11.50 19.26
C SER A 406 -6.26 -11.90 20.76
N ARG A 407 -6.89 -13.02 21.13
CA ARG A 407 -6.82 -13.60 22.48
C ARG A 407 -5.59 -14.48 22.68
N GLU A 408 -5.00 -14.99 21.61
CA GLU A 408 -3.82 -15.85 21.69
C GLU A 408 -2.57 -15.01 21.96
N PRO A 409 -1.77 -15.34 23.00
CA PRO A 409 -0.51 -14.67 23.23
C PRO A 409 0.42 -14.78 22.02
N GLY A 410 0.93 -13.63 21.57
CA GLY A 410 1.79 -13.56 20.38
C GLY A 410 1.04 -13.37 19.06
N PHE A 411 -0.30 -13.37 19.05
CA PHE A 411 -1.09 -12.96 17.87
C PHE A 411 -1.62 -11.54 18.03
N SER A 412 -1.58 -10.78 16.94
CA SER A 412 -2.29 -9.51 16.79
C SER A 412 -3.07 -9.55 15.50
N ALA A 413 -4.40 -9.47 15.56
CA ALA A 413 -5.24 -9.49 14.37
C ALA A 413 -6.00 -8.17 14.19
N ALA A 414 -6.15 -7.74 12.94
CA ALA A 414 -6.99 -6.61 12.56
C ALA A 414 -7.73 -6.89 11.26
N LYS A 415 -8.91 -6.28 11.11
CA LYS A 415 -9.65 -6.26 9.84
C LYS A 415 -9.58 -4.83 9.31
N PRO A 416 -8.56 -4.47 8.51
CA PRO A 416 -8.31 -3.09 8.11
C PRO A 416 -9.38 -2.55 7.17
N ASP A 417 -9.94 -3.42 6.33
CA ASP A 417 -10.93 -3.07 5.32
C ASP A 417 -12.35 -3.50 5.72
N MET A 418 -13.35 -2.76 5.24
CA MET A 418 -14.74 -3.22 5.24
C MET A 418 -14.90 -4.49 4.39
N PRO A 419 -15.85 -5.38 4.73
CA PRO A 419 -16.05 -6.59 3.94
C PRO A 419 -16.43 -6.21 2.51
N SER A 420 -15.89 -6.93 1.53
CA SER A 420 -16.32 -6.81 0.14
C SER A 420 -17.54 -7.69 -0.08
N TYR A 421 -18.46 -7.29 -0.96
CA TYR A 421 -19.66 -8.08 -1.25
C TYR A 421 -19.75 -8.43 -2.73
N VAL A 422 -20.00 -9.70 -3.00
CA VAL A 422 -20.29 -10.23 -4.33
C VAL A 422 -21.76 -10.62 -4.39
N ARG A 423 -22.46 -10.14 -5.41
CA ARG A 423 -23.87 -10.45 -5.65
C ARG A 423 -23.96 -11.22 -6.95
N HIS A 424 -24.73 -12.29 -6.94
CA HIS A 424 -25.03 -13.06 -8.14
C HIS A 424 -26.48 -13.53 -8.08
N THR A 425 -27.08 -13.69 -9.26
CA THR A 425 -28.45 -14.17 -9.40
C THR A 425 -28.39 -15.63 -9.80
N GLN A 426 -28.96 -16.51 -8.97
CA GLN A 426 -29.11 -17.93 -9.24
C GLN A 426 -30.57 -18.30 -8.99
N ASP A 427 -31.22 -18.95 -9.96
CA ASP A 427 -32.63 -19.37 -9.88
C ASP A 427 -33.60 -18.23 -9.52
N GLY A 428 -33.33 -17.01 -9.99
CA GLY A 428 -34.13 -15.82 -9.72
C GLY A 428 -33.99 -15.24 -8.31
N GLN A 429 -33.16 -15.83 -7.45
CA GLN A 429 -32.84 -15.29 -6.12
C GLN A 429 -31.46 -14.61 -6.12
N GLU A 430 -31.38 -13.45 -5.45
CA GLU A 430 -30.12 -12.73 -5.27
C GLU A 430 -29.34 -13.36 -4.12
N HIS A 431 -28.21 -14.01 -4.44
CA HIS A 431 -27.30 -14.54 -3.46
C HIS A 431 -26.15 -13.54 -3.22
N ARG A 432 -25.99 -13.14 -1.96
CA ARG A 432 -24.98 -12.17 -1.52
C ARG A 432 -23.94 -12.86 -0.67
N GLN A 433 -22.71 -12.88 -1.17
CA GLN A 433 -21.54 -13.41 -0.49
C GLN A 433 -20.69 -12.25 0.05
N GLU A 434 -20.21 -12.39 1.27
CA GLU A 434 -19.28 -11.50 1.95
C GLU A 434 -17.86 -12.06 1.88
N ILE A 435 -16.90 -11.20 1.54
CA ILE A 435 -15.47 -11.49 1.58
C ILE A 435 -14.86 -10.61 2.68
N SER A 436 -14.35 -11.23 3.72
CA SER A 436 -13.64 -10.58 4.81
C SER A 436 -12.15 -10.92 4.75
N ILE A 437 -11.29 -9.90 4.76
CA ILE A 437 -9.84 -10.06 4.82
C ILE A 437 -9.36 -9.57 6.18
N ILE A 438 -8.60 -10.42 6.88
CA ILE A 438 -8.08 -10.20 8.22
C ILE A 438 -6.55 -10.30 8.14
N ASP A 439 -5.88 -9.28 8.67
CA ASP A 439 -4.44 -9.25 8.84
C ASP A 439 -4.09 -9.83 10.21
N LEU A 440 -3.11 -10.73 10.25
CA LEU A 440 -2.61 -11.39 11.45
C LEU A 440 -1.10 -11.22 11.53
N TRP A 441 -0.63 -10.48 12.53
CA TRP A 441 0.78 -10.41 12.89
C TRP A 441 1.09 -11.41 13.98
N VAL A 442 2.23 -12.10 13.84
CA VAL A 442 2.68 -13.16 14.75
C VAL A 442 4.02 -12.80 15.38
N ASP A 443 4.04 -12.65 16.69
CA ASP A 443 5.28 -12.61 17.46
C ASP A 443 5.71 -14.06 17.78
N ARG A 444 6.61 -14.60 16.96
CA ARG A 444 7.13 -15.96 17.11
C ARG A 444 7.90 -16.17 18.42
N ARG A 445 8.51 -15.12 19.00
CA ARG A 445 9.23 -15.23 20.27
C ARG A 445 8.26 -15.42 21.43
N LEU A 446 7.15 -14.68 21.42
CA LEU A 446 6.08 -14.88 22.40
C LEU A 446 5.38 -16.23 22.21
N LEU A 447 5.22 -16.68 20.97
CA LEU A 447 4.47 -17.90 20.65
C LEU A 447 5.26 -19.21 20.86
N PHE A 448 6.55 -19.22 20.52
CA PHE A 448 7.41 -20.41 20.53
C PHE A 448 8.62 -20.31 21.47
N GLY A 449 8.88 -19.14 22.05
CA GLY A 449 10.08 -18.86 22.83
C GLY A 449 11.28 -18.39 21.99
N PRO A 450 12.44 -18.17 22.64
CA PRO A 450 13.62 -17.57 22.02
C PRO A 450 14.37 -18.50 21.05
N ASP A 451 14.11 -19.80 21.11
CA ASP A 451 14.76 -20.81 20.27
C ASP A 451 14.11 -20.86 18.87
N GLN A 452 14.78 -20.25 17.89
CA GLN A 452 14.34 -20.21 16.49
C GLN A 452 14.19 -21.60 15.87
N GLY A 453 14.89 -22.61 16.38
CA GLY A 453 14.77 -23.99 15.90
C GLY A 453 13.39 -24.60 16.12
N ARG A 454 12.56 -24.00 16.98
CA ARG A 454 11.19 -24.43 17.29
C ARG A 454 10.11 -23.68 16.55
N TRP A 455 10.45 -22.68 15.74
CA TRP A 455 9.45 -21.86 15.04
C TRP A 455 8.83 -22.66 13.89
N SER A 456 7.51 -22.80 13.92
CA SER A 456 6.76 -23.62 12.96
C SER A 456 5.57 -22.86 12.40
N ASP A 457 5.57 -22.62 11.08
CA ASP A 457 4.42 -22.02 10.39
C ASP A 457 3.17 -22.91 10.50
N GLU A 458 3.38 -24.23 10.51
CA GLU A 458 2.31 -25.21 10.68
C GLU A 458 1.61 -25.08 12.03
N ASP A 459 2.37 -24.80 13.09
CA ASP A 459 1.79 -24.57 14.41
C ASP A 459 1.00 -23.26 14.44
N ILE A 460 1.44 -22.23 13.71
CA ILE A 460 0.68 -20.99 13.53
C ILE A 460 -0.65 -21.30 12.83
N TYR A 461 -0.63 -22.03 11.71
CA TYR A 461 -1.85 -22.42 10.99
C TYR A 461 -2.82 -23.21 11.87
N ASN A 462 -2.32 -24.20 12.61
CA ASN A 462 -3.13 -25.05 13.48
C ASN A 462 -3.74 -24.25 14.65
N ARG A 463 -2.99 -23.30 15.23
CA ARG A 463 -3.53 -22.38 16.25
C ARG A 463 -4.58 -21.45 15.68
N VAL A 464 -4.32 -20.84 14.51
CA VAL A 464 -5.32 -20.02 13.82
C VAL A 464 -6.60 -20.82 13.59
N GLU A 465 -6.51 -22.02 13.01
CA GLU A 465 -7.69 -22.86 12.76
C GLU A 465 -8.43 -23.20 14.07
N SER A 466 -7.70 -23.60 15.12
CA SER A 466 -8.28 -23.89 16.45
C SER A 466 -9.06 -22.69 17.01
N LEU A 467 -8.46 -21.49 16.98
CA LEU A 467 -9.07 -20.27 17.48
C LEU A 467 -10.30 -19.88 16.66
N VAL A 468 -10.24 -19.95 15.34
CA VAL A 468 -11.39 -19.65 14.48
C VAL A 468 -12.53 -20.64 14.72
N ARG A 469 -12.23 -21.92 14.97
CA ARG A 469 -13.24 -22.93 15.33
C ARG A 469 -13.98 -22.64 16.63
N THR A 470 -13.41 -21.84 17.53
CA THR A 470 -14.09 -21.43 18.78
C THR A 470 -15.19 -20.38 18.58
N VAL A 471 -15.28 -19.74 17.41
CA VAL A 471 -16.29 -18.71 17.13
C VAL A 471 -17.68 -19.35 17.03
N PRO A 472 -18.62 -19.08 17.97
CA PRO A 472 -19.92 -19.74 18.00
C PRO A 472 -20.74 -19.47 16.74
N GLY A 473 -21.44 -20.49 16.24
CA GLY A 473 -22.33 -20.39 15.07
C GLY A 473 -21.64 -20.40 13.70
N PHE A 474 -20.35 -20.06 13.64
CA PHE A 474 -19.58 -19.93 12.40
C PHE A 474 -18.37 -20.87 12.34
N GLY A 475 -17.53 -20.87 13.38
CA GLY A 475 -16.26 -21.59 13.43
C GLY A 475 -16.35 -23.09 13.11
N PRO A 476 -17.31 -23.85 13.67
CA PRO A 476 -17.48 -25.27 13.35
C PRO A 476 -17.84 -25.57 11.90
N LYS A 477 -18.47 -24.61 11.20
CA LYS A 477 -18.87 -24.74 9.80
C LYS A 477 -17.75 -24.35 8.84
N LEU A 478 -16.84 -23.45 9.26
CA LEU A 478 -15.80 -22.93 8.39
C LEU A 478 -14.91 -24.05 7.83
N ARG A 479 -14.87 -24.16 6.51
CA ARG A 479 -13.95 -25.04 5.80
C ARG A 479 -12.71 -24.27 5.39
N ILE A 480 -11.54 -24.78 5.77
CA ILE A 480 -10.27 -24.19 5.34
C ILE A 480 -9.90 -24.75 3.95
N PHE A 481 -10.02 -23.90 2.94
CA PHE A 481 -9.94 -24.21 1.50
C PHE A 481 -8.65 -24.92 1.09
N ASP A 482 -7.50 -24.55 1.68
CA ASP A 482 -6.18 -25.08 1.30
C ASP A 482 -5.66 -26.18 2.23
N ARG A 483 -6.43 -26.61 3.23
CA ARG A 483 -6.00 -27.57 4.26
C ARG A 483 -5.47 -28.86 3.65
N THR A 484 -6.21 -29.44 2.70
CA THR A 484 -5.81 -30.69 2.03
C THR A 484 -4.46 -30.54 1.31
N SER A 485 -4.27 -29.45 0.57
CA SER A 485 -3.01 -29.19 -0.15
C SER A 485 -1.83 -29.02 0.81
N ARG A 486 -2.03 -28.34 1.95
CA ARG A 486 -1.00 -28.18 2.99
C ARG A 486 -0.63 -29.50 3.64
N THR A 487 -1.62 -30.30 4.05
CA THR A 487 -1.38 -31.63 4.62
C THR A 487 -0.63 -32.53 3.64
N LEU A 488 -1.01 -32.54 2.36
CA LEU A 488 -0.31 -33.32 1.33
C LEU A 488 1.14 -32.85 1.14
N ARG A 489 1.41 -31.54 1.11
CA ARG A 489 2.79 -31.01 1.05
C ARG A 489 3.61 -31.41 2.27
N GLN A 490 3.02 -31.41 3.47
CA GLN A 490 3.72 -31.83 4.69
C GLN A 490 4.04 -33.32 4.68
N MET A 491 3.08 -34.17 4.32
CA MET A 491 3.30 -35.61 4.15
C MET A 491 4.41 -35.87 3.14
N ARG A 492 4.40 -35.13 2.01
CA ARG A 492 5.43 -35.21 0.99
C ARG A 492 6.79 -34.80 1.52
N LEU A 493 6.87 -33.68 2.24
CA LEU A 493 8.12 -33.21 2.85
C LEU A 493 8.68 -34.26 3.81
N GLN A 494 7.85 -34.87 4.65
CA GLN A 494 8.29 -35.93 5.58
C GLN A 494 8.76 -37.20 4.84
N ALA A 495 8.09 -37.60 3.77
CA ALA A 495 8.49 -38.76 2.99
C ALA A 495 9.83 -38.52 2.26
N VAL A 496 9.96 -37.38 1.58
CA VAL A 496 11.20 -36.96 0.93
C VAL A 496 12.33 -36.75 1.95
N SER A 497 12.02 -36.26 3.15
CA SER A 497 13.01 -36.07 4.21
C SER A 497 13.60 -37.40 4.68
N ARG A 498 12.75 -38.40 4.93
CA ARG A 498 13.22 -39.75 5.29
C ARG A 498 14.07 -40.40 4.18
N LEU A 499 13.73 -40.13 2.93
CA LEU A 499 14.50 -40.61 1.78
C LEU A 499 15.84 -39.88 1.64
N ALA A 500 15.88 -38.57 1.90
CA ALA A 500 17.10 -37.78 1.89
C ALA A 500 18.07 -38.22 3.00
N GLU A 501 17.56 -38.47 4.20
CA GLU A 501 18.33 -38.98 5.34
C GLU A 501 18.98 -40.32 5.01
N SER A 502 18.26 -41.24 4.35
CA SER A 502 18.82 -42.53 3.95
C SER A 502 19.91 -42.43 2.86
N GLN A 503 19.98 -41.30 2.16
CA GLN A 503 21.03 -40.98 1.17
C GLN A 503 22.12 -40.06 1.73
N GLY A 504 22.08 -39.72 3.02
CA GLY A 504 23.08 -38.87 3.67
C GLY A 504 23.00 -37.39 3.28
N LEU A 505 21.84 -36.91 2.81
CA LEU A 505 21.62 -35.51 2.43
C LEU A 505 21.08 -34.69 3.61
N ASP A 506 21.60 -33.48 3.82
CA ASP A 506 21.10 -32.58 4.86
C ASP A 506 19.76 -31.93 4.46
N LEU A 507 18.74 -32.13 5.29
CA LEU A 507 17.41 -31.55 5.14
C LEU A 507 17.42 -30.02 5.12
N LYS A 508 18.37 -29.39 5.82
CA LYS A 508 18.51 -27.93 5.83
C LYS A 508 18.84 -27.38 4.44
N ASP A 509 19.59 -28.13 3.64
CA ASP A 509 19.94 -27.74 2.28
C ASP A 509 18.79 -28.00 1.29
N LEU A 510 17.97 -29.02 1.52
CA LEU A 510 16.87 -29.41 0.63
C LEU A 510 15.61 -28.55 0.80
N LYS A 511 15.30 -28.15 2.04
CA LYS A 511 14.08 -27.40 2.39
C LYS A 511 13.85 -26.16 1.52
N PRO A 512 14.85 -25.28 1.29
CA PRO A 512 14.66 -24.11 0.44
C PRO A 512 14.20 -24.44 -0.98
N PHE A 513 14.70 -25.52 -1.56
CA PHE A 513 14.28 -25.97 -2.89
C PHE A 513 12.87 -26.57 -2.87
N PHE A 514 12.54 -27.34 -1.82
CA PHE A 514 11.23 -28.00 -1.70
C PHE A 514 10.07 -27.02 -1.80
N TYR A 515 10.15 -25.88 -1.11
CA TYR A 515 9.09 -24.87 -1.13
C TYR A 515 8.95 -24.12 -2.46
N THR A 516 9.90 -24.27 -3.37
CA THR A 516 9.86 -23.65 -4.71
C THR A 516 9.30 -24.59 -5.78
N LEU A 517 9.21 -25.89 -5.51
CA LEU A 517 8.64 -26.85 -6.46
C LEU A 517 7.13 -26.61 -6.63
N GLY A 518 6.66 -26.77 -7.88
CA GLY A 518 5.26 -26.59 -8.24
C GLY A 518 4.33 -27.73 -7.76
N ASP A 519 3.02 -27.45 -7.71
CA ASP A 519 2.01 -28.41 -7.27
C ASP A 519 1.94 -29.69 -8.11
N GLN A 520 2.23 -29.60 -9.42
CA GLN A 520 2.30 -30.79 -10.27
C GLN A 520 3.37 -31.80 -9.81
N CYS A 521 4.42 -31.32 -9.13
CA CYS A 521 5.48 -32.17 -8.57
C CYS A 521 5.12 -32.60 -7.14
N LEU A 522 4.64 -31.69 -6.29
CA LEU A 522 4.45 -31.95 -4.86
C LEU A 522 3.12 -32.64 -4.53
N LEU A 523 2.03 -32.23 -5.18
CA LEU A 523 0.66 -32.67 -4.85
C LEU A 523 0.19 -33.85 -5.71
N ASN A 524 0.85 -34.13 -6.83
CA ASN A 524 0.46 -35.23 -7.70
C ASN A 524 0.85 -36.58 -7.08
N PRO A 525 -0.10 -37.46 -6.72
CA PRO A 525 0.21 -38.74 -6.10
C PRO A 525 0.96 -39.70 -7.05
N LYS A 526 0.90 -39.47 -8.37
CA LYS A 526 1.64 -40.27 -9.36
C LYS A 526 3.13 -39.93 -9.43
N VAL A 527 3.57 -38.86 -8.79
CA VAL A 527 4.99 -38.46 -8.73
C VAL A 527 5.65 -39.19 -7.55
N PRO A 528 6.64 -40.07 -7.79
CA PRO A 528 7.36 -40.75 -6.70
C PRO A 528 8.23 -39.78 -5.89
N ASP A 529 8.40 -40.06 -4.59
CA ASP A 529 9.26 -39.24 -3.71
C ASP A 529 10.72 -39.22 -4.16
N THR A 530 11.18 -40.28 -4.84
CA THR A 530 12.52 -40.36 -5.45
C THR A 530 12.73 -39.33 -6.55
N VAL A 531 11.69 -39.06 -7.35
CA VAL A 531 11.74 -38.04 -8.40
C VAL A 531 11.75 -36.64 -7.81
N VAL A 532 10.96 -36.41 -6.75
CA VAL A 532 10.98 -35.14 -6.00
C VAL A 532 12.38 -34.92 -5.41
N LEU A 533 12.95 -35.93 -4.74
CA LEU A 533 14.31 -35.85 -4.20
C LEU A 533 15.35 -35.57 -5.29
N SER A 534 15.23 -36.18 -6.47
CA SER A 534 16.14 -35.93 -7.60
C SER A 534 16.12 -34.46 -8.04
N HIS A 535 14.94 -33.83 -8.08
CA HIS A 535 14.84 -32.38 -8.37
C HIS A 535 15.54 -31.53 -7.31
N LEU A 536 15.36 -31.86 -6.02
CA LEU A 536 16.00 -31.13 -4.93
C LEU A 536 17.52 -31.31 -4.95
N SER A 537 17.98 -32.53 -5.19
CA SER A 537 19.41 -32.88 -5.28
C SER A 537 20.10 -32.17 -6.44
N LEU A 538 19.44 -31.96 -7.57
CA LEU A 538 19.95 -31.12 -8.66
C LEU A 538 20.19 -29.68 -8.20
N GLY A 539 19.22 -29.10 -7.47
CA GLY A 539 19.36 -27.76 -6.89
C GLY A 539 20.54 -27.66 -5.93
N CYS A 540 20.68 -28.63 -5.02
CA CYS A 540 21.82 -28.72 -4.10
C CYS A 540 23.16 -28.86 -4.83
N ARG A 541 23.23 -29.71 -5.86
CA ARG A 541 24.46 -29.91 -6.66
C ARG A 541 24.85 -28.64 -7.43
N ALA A 542 23.90 -27.93 -8.03
CA ALA A 542 24.17 -26.64 -8.65
C ALA A 542 24.71 -25.63 -7.63
N LYS A 543 24.04 -25.51 -6.47
CA LYS A 543 24.45 -24.63 -5.36
C LYS A 543 25.88 -24.94 -4.91
N SER A 544 26.21 -26.21 -4.67
CA SER A 544 27.55 -26.63 -4.22
C SER A 544 28.62 -26.45 -5.30
N GLY A 545 28.26 -26.55 -6.58
CA GLY A 545 29.16 -26.28 -7.70
C GLY A 545 29.48 -24.80 -7.90
N ALA A 546 28.62 -23.90 -7.43
CA ALA A 546 28.82 -22.45 -7.51
C ALA A 546 29.65 -21.94 -6.32
N ALA A 547 30.98 -21.95 -6.45
CA ALA A 547 31.91 -21.36 -5.49
C ALA A 547 31.90 -19.80 -5.55
N PRO A 548 31.76 -19.09 -4.41
CA PRO A 548 31.86 -17.63 -4.38
C PRO A 548 33.25 -17.14 -4.84
N PRO A 549 33.38 -15.96 -5.49
CA PRO A 549 32.36 -14.92 -5.63
C PRO A 549 31.68 -14.82 -7.01
N HIS A 550 32.10 -15.60 -8.03
CA HIS A 550 31.68 -15.37 -9.43
C HIS A 550 31.41 -16.62 -10.28
N SER A 551 31.45 -17.84 -9.74
CA SER A 551 31.17 -19.02 -10.58
C SER A 551 29.67 -19.31 -10.64
N ALA A 552 29.17 -19.52 -11.86
CA ALA A 552 27.90 -20.20 -12.08
C ALA A 552 28.15 -21.70 -12.25
N ALA A 553 27.15 -22.51 -11.93
CA ALA A 553 27.19 -23.95 -12.16
C ALA A 553 25.87 -24.44 -12.73
N VAL A 554 25.93 -25.27 -13.77
CA VAL A 554 24.74 -25.88 -14.36
C VAL A 554 24.84 -27.39 -14.30
N VAL A 555 23.86 -28.02 -13.64
CA VAL A 555 23.71 -29.48 -13.62
C VAL A 555 22.37 -29.84 -14.24
N TRP A 556 22.31 -31.00 -14.89
CA TRP A 556 21.11 -31.44 -15.57
C TRP A 556 20.98 -32.95 -15.57
N GLU A 557 19.73 -33.41 -15.57
CA GLU A 557 19.35 -34.82 -15.71
C GLU A 557 18.05 -34.92 -16.51
N ASN A 558 17.86 -36.03 -17.22
CA ASN A 558 16.56 -36.34 -17.80
C ASN A 558 15.72 -37.05 -16.73
N LEU A 559 14.57 -36.48 -16.42
CA LEU A 559 13.67 -36.97 -15.39
C LEU A 559 12.25 -37.13 -15.96
N ARG A 560 11.57 -38.15 -15.45
CA ARG A 560 10.16 -38.38 -15.70
C ARG A 560 9.37 -38.09 -14.42
N LEU A 561 8.39 -37.20 -14.49
CA LEU A 561 7.61 -36.81 -13.31
C LEU A 561 6.76 -37.97 -12.77
N SER A 562 6.16 -38.78 -13.65
CA SER A 562 5.37 -39.96 -13.30
C SER A 562 5.66 -41.10 -14.26
N GLU A 563 5.37 -42.35 -13.92
CA GLU A 563 5.63 -43.51 -14.80
C GLU A 563 5.07 -43.34 -16.22
N ASP A 564 3.85 -42.79 -16.33
CA ASP A 564 3.17 -42.52 -17.62
C ASP A 564 3.48 -41.14 -18.22
N GLY A 565 4.30 -40.32 -17.56
CA GLY A 565 4.53 -38.94 -17.93
C GLY A 565 5.59 -38.78 -19.04
N PRO A 566 5.57 -37.65 -19.77
CA PRO A 566 6.66 -37.33 -20.69
C PRO A 566 7.96 -37.14 -19.91
N GLU A 567 9.05 -37.65 -20.48
CA GLU A 567 10.40 -37.36 -19.97
C GLU A 567 10.80 -35.95 -20.37
N SER A 568 11.54 -35.27 -19.49
CA SER A 568 11.96 -33.88 -19.66
C SER A 568 13.38 -33.69 -19.14
N THR A 569 14.09 -32.70 -19.65
CA THR A 569 15.41 -32.34 -19.14
C THR A 569 15.24 -31.33 -18.01
N VAL A 570 15.60 -31.73 -16.80
CA VAL A 570 15.60 -30.85 -15.62
C VAL A 570 16.99 -30.27 -15.47
N MET A 571 17.09 -28.94 -15.47
CA MET A 571 18.32 -28.18 -15.38
C MET A 571 18.32 -27.30 -14.12
N ALA A 572 19.32 -27.43 -13.27
CA ALA A 572 19.56 -26.53 -12.16
C ALA A 572 20.71 -25.58 -12.51
N VAL A 573 20.44 -24.28 -12.49
CA VAL A 573 21.40 -23.20 -12.77
C VAL A 573 21.62 -22.42 -11.49
N ALA A 574 22.81 -22.50 -10.90
CA ALA A 574 23.21 -21.65 -9.79
C ALA A 574 23.95 -20.42 -10.32
N LEU A 575 23.53 -19.23 -9.90
CA LEU A 575 24.08 -17.94 -10.31
C LEU A 575 24.26 -17.00 -9.10
N PRO A 576 25.17 -16.01 -9.16
CA PRO A 576 25.28 -14.99 -8.11
C PRO A 576 23.97 -14.21 -7.93
N CYS A 577 23.61 -13.84 -6.70
CA CYS A 577 22.41 -13.03 -6.39
C CYS A 577 22.54 -11.59 -6.93
N ARG A 578 22.36 -11.41 -8.24
CA ARG A 578 22.23 -10.13 -8.95
C ARG A 578 21.05 -10.22 -9.94
N PRO A 579 20.38 -9.12 -10.28
CA PRO A 579 19.22 -9.14 -11.19
C PRO A 579 19.59 -9.42 -12.66
N GLU A 580 20.77 -8.97 -13.12
CA GLU A 580 21.20 -9.05 -14.53
C GLU A 580 21.39 -10.49 -15.07
N PRO A 581 22.00 -11.44 -14.32
CA PRO A 581 22.25 -12.80 -14.83
C PRO A 581 20.98 -13.61 -15.11
N VAL A 582 19.86 -13.34 -14.42
CA VAL A 582 18.61 -14.11 -14.62
C VAL A 582 18.03 -13.84 -16.02
N SER A 583 18.01 -12.59 -16.47
CA SER A 583 17.49 -12.23 -17.79
C SER A 583 18.34 -12.84 -18.91
N ALA A 584 19.66 -12.87 -18.74
CA ALA A 584 20.58 -13.49 -19.69
C ALA A 584 20.38 -15.01 -19.77
N VAL A 585 20.21 -15.67 -18.62
CA VAL A 585 19.91 -17.11 -18.55
C VAL A 585 18.58 -17.44 -19.24
N LEU A 586 17.51 -16.68 -18.98
CA LEU A 586 16.22 -16.88 -19.64
C LEU A 586 16.29 -16.62 -21.14
N GLY A 587 17.01 -15.59 -21.58
CA GLY A 587 17.24 -15.32 -23.00
C GLY A 587 17.99 -16.44 -23.72
N ALA A 588 18.91 -17.12 -23.04
CA ALA A 588 19.65 -18.25 -23.60
C ALA A 588 18.77 -19.50 -23.86
N LEU A 589 17.58 -19.60 -23.25
CA LEU A 589 16.62 -20.69 -23.46
C LEU A 589 15.83 -20.58 -24.78
N GLY A 590 16.03 -19.51 -25.56
CA GLY A 590 15.29 -19.26 -26.80
C GLY A 590 15.19 -20.49 -27.72
N GLY A 591 13.96 -20.80 -28.14
CA GLY A 591 13.64 -21.95 -29.00
C GLY A 591 13.27 -23.24 -28.27
N LEU A 592 13.35 -23.28 -26.93
CA LEU A 592 12.96 -24.43 -26.12
C LEU A 592 11.59 -24.22 -25.45
N GLN A 593 10.89 -25.31 -25.19
CA GLN A 593 9.68 -25.30 -24.36
C GLN A 593 10.09 -25.36 -22.90
N VAL A 594 9.78 -24.30 -22.14
CA VAL A 594 10.03 -24.23 -20.70
C VAL A 594 8.74 -24.61 -19.97
N ASN A 595 8.68 -25.84 -19.45
CA ASN A 595 7.49 -26.38 -18.79
C ASN A 595 7.32 -25.83 -17.38
N SER A 596 8.42 -25.57 -16.67
CA SER A 596 8.41 -24.91 -15.37
C SER A 596 9.74 -24.22 -15.07
N VAL A 597 9.66 -23.15 -14.28
CA VAL A 597 10.82 -22.43 -13.71
C VAL A 597 10.56 -22.22 -12.22
N CYS A 598 11.42 -22.77 -11.38
CA CYS A 598 11.40 -22.56 -9.94
C CYS A 598 12.66 -21.79 -9.56
N ARG A 599 12.52 -20.74 -8.74
CA ARG A 599 13.65 -19.92 -8.27
C ARG A 599 13.77 -20.02 -6.77
N SER A 600 14.95 -20.38 -6.30
CA SER A 600 15.33 -20.34 -4.88
C SER A 600 16.41 -19.29 -4.69
N ASP A 601 16.11 -18.22 -3.95
CA ASP A 601 17.10 -17.22 -3.55
C ASP A 601 17.74 -17.66 -2.22
N LEU A 602 19.04 -17.93 -2.26
CA LEU A 602 19.86 -18.32 -1.11
C LEU A 602 20.93 -17.23 -0.91
N ASP A 603 21.36 -16.98 0.33
CA ASP A 603 22.24 -15.86 0.74
C ASP A 603 23.04 -15.15 -0.38
N ARG A 604 23.93 -15.88 -1.06
CA ARG A 604 24.81 -15.34 -2.12
C ARG A 604 24.55 -15.92 -3.51
N VAL A 605 23.63 -16.88 -3.63
CA VAL A 605 23.39 -17.66 -4.86
C VAL A 605 21.89 -17.79 -5.10
N ALA A 606 21.43 -17.42 -6.29
CA ALA A 606 20.11 -17.77 -6.78
C ALA A 606 20.22 -19.07 -7.58
N VAL A 607 19.29 -19.98 -7.38
CA VAL A 607 19.22 -21.24 -8.14
C VAL A 607 17.92 -21.28 -8.92
N LEU A 608 18.02 -21.51 -10.23
CA LEU A 608 16.90 -21.73 -11.13
C LEU A 608 16.80 -23.22 -11.46
N LEU A 609 15.68 -23.84 -11.11
CA LEU A 609 15.32 -25.18 -11.54
C LEU A 609 14.37 -25.07 -12.75
N LEU A 610 14.85 -25.53 -13.89
CA LEU A 610 14.19 -25.45 -15.19
C LEU A 610 13.75 -26.84 -15.62
N ASN A 611 12.49 -26.99 -16.06
CA ASN A 611 12.04 -28.18 -16.75
C ASN A 611 11.89 -27.85 -18.24
N LEU A 612 12.67 -28.52 -19.09
CA LEU A 612 12.84 -28.19 -20.51
C LEU A 612 12.49 -29.37 -21.41
N THR A 613 11.81 -29.06 -22.53
CA THR A 613 11.57 -29.98 -23.63
C THR A 613 11.81 -29.32 -24.99
N GLU A 614 12.07 -30.15 -26.01
CA GLU A 614 12.15 -29.76 -27.41
C GLU A 614 11.21 -30.67 -28.20
N GLY A 615 10.10 -30.13 -28.71
CA GLY A 615 9.05 -30.94 -29.35
C GLY A 615 8.45 -32.00 -28.43
N CYS A 616 8.15 -31.65 -27.17
CA CYS A 616 7.64 -32.56 -26.14
C CYS A 616 8.55 -33.76 -25.78
N ARG A 617 9.85 -33.70 -26.11
CA ARG A 617 10.86 -34.70 -25.74
C ARG A 617 11.96 -34.07 -24.89
N PRO A 618 12.68 -34.86 -24.07
CA PRO A 618 13.85 -34.35 -23.37
C PRO A 618 14.93 -33.94 -24.39
N LEU A 619 15.79 -33.02 -24.00
CA LEU A 619 16.94 -32.62 -24.81
C LEU A 619 17.88 -33.81 -24.99
N SER A 620 18.49 -33.92 -26.18
CA SER A 620 19.56 -34.88 -26.37
C SER A 620 20.74 -34.56 -25.43
N PRO A 621 21.53 -35.54 -24.97
CA PRO A 621 22.66 -35.29 -24.07
C PRO A 621 23.69 -34.29 -24.62
N GLU A 622 23.84 -34.21 -25.95
CA GLU A 622 24.68 -33.21 -26.61
C GLU A 622 24.03 -31.82 -26.55
N ARG A 623 22.74 -31.72 -26.85
CA ARG A 623 21.98 -30.47 -26.78
C ARG A 623 21.94 -29.92 -25.35
N ALA A 624 21.73 -30.78 -24.35
CA ALA A 624 21.74 -30.43 -22.94
C ALA A 624 23.12 -29.93 -22.48
N ARG A 625 24.22 -30.61 -22.88
CA ARG A 625 25.59 -30.12 -22.59
C ARG A 625 25.89 -28.77 -23.23
N ASN A 626 25.51 -28.60 -24.50
CA ASN A 626 25.70 -27.33 -25.21
C ASN A 626 24.89 -26.19 -24.57
N LEU A 627 23.67 -26.47 -24.14
CA LEU A 627 22.85 -25.51 -23.42
C LEU A 627 23.45 -25.17 -22.04
N ALA A 628 23.88 -26.17 -21.27
CA ALA A 628 24.52 -25.95 -19.97
C ALA A 628 25.72 -24.99 -20.09
N GLY A 629 26.62 -25.21 -21.05
CA GLY A 629 27.76 -24.32 -21.27
C GLY A 629 27.35 -22.91 -21.72
N ARG A 630 26.23 -22.74 -22.44
CA ARG A 630 25.67 -21.42 -22.77
C ARG A 630 25.10 -20.72 -21.54
N LEU A 631 24.39 -21.46 -20.68
CA LEU A 631 23.78 -20.93 -19.46
C LEU A 631 24.85 -20.54 -18.44
N GLU A 632 25.93 -21.32 -18.28
CA GLU A 632 27.08 -20.95 -17.44
C GLU A 632 27.75 -19.66 -17.93
N LYS A 633 27.96 -19.52 -19.24
CA LYS A 633 28.46 -18.28 -19.83
C LYS A 633 27.51 -17.13 -19.58
N ALA A 634 26.22 -17.28 -19.83
CA ALA A 634 25.21 -16.23 -19.60
C ALA A 634 25.16 -15.80 -18.13
N ALA A 635 25.30 -16.75 -17.20
CA ALA A 635 25.30 -16.48 -15.76
C ALA A 635 26.58 -15.82 -15.24
N THR A 636 27.70 -15.88 -16.00
CA THR A 636 29.00 -15.28 -15.62
C THR A 636 29.34 -13.99 -16.39
N SER A 637 28.81 -13.79 -17.60
CA SER A 637 29.17 -12.68 -18.50
C SER A 637 28.44 -11.35 -18.25
N SER A 638 27.76 -11.21 -17.12
CA SER A 638 27.08 -9.97 -16.70
C SER A 638 27.94 -9.16 -15.69
N GLY A 639 29.27 -9.15 -15.88
CA GLY A 639 30.24 -8.52 -14.99
C GLY A 639 31.00 -7.38 -15.63
#